data_AF-A0A852H2Q3-F1
#
_entry.id   AF-A0A852H2Q3-F1
#
_cell.length_a   1.000
_cell.length_b   1.000
_cell.length_c   1.000
_cell.angle_alpha   90.00
_cell.angle_beta   90.00
_cell.angle_gamma   90.00
#
_symmetry.space_group_name_H-M   'P 1'
#
loop_
_entity.id
_entity.type
_entity.pdbx_description
1 polymer ?
#
loop_
_entity_poly.entity_id
_entity_poly.type
_entity_poly.pdbx_seq_one_letter_code
_entity_poly.pdbx_strand_id
1 'polypeptide(L)'
;NIFLHVLNVPAAYHSPSMDMILGELEENIKTLEKQKGEIEVISTLTGVAASENDFAQGKFWARHTREPVAFTQAIKTAARDRENVVFVEISPHRALQRSIKETLGKGTKVFSSLQTDAEYQTLFTLVGNLFELGYNPNWQHFYNGYQSAPVAIPRYQFDRKKLMAYLDIHQRANQRSVSSSHPLIYGINSDNTEFGCLLSQETTSYLYEHKNNGVALVPGAFYVELGLASVMNSSRPRVPLSTCQMSISFSAPCVLTQSSQVLNIKLSPQKAVTAFEIVSSSNAVYATGHVVKGPEAVVEESTICVQDIYQRCRSVVSREEVYEALSEIGFQYGSMFRQLSDVHYCQELKEGITNIKVNKETVREMHNYCIHPVLLDCFLQMTAIMTSRTVQSRVGFPSGIGSLVVLRPLEEEMMIYMRTSKTSGNCLEVCGCFMDKHGSVLAELKRVAITFMKQASSRDNEFMFENKWKEVSLSQTIGYLGAMPRVLVFADKFGIAEQLKKYLHPDSRYVMYEDWEALLEGHTQNKMRADVEDYDDILFLWGIQKLNEDFPSKAVDQLAKCCEAYRQVIVALREKMSRCSVRVITYRTTERDVDHVNCGFALHGMTRTCVTEVPEITFQMIDLSSSSSLDISVLADVLVKYKSRDYPEVRISEGRTFVAEIRRTPFDNTMLSDIPLYESQKKLFKQNAVYVVVGGLTGLGFETVKFIAENGGGCIAILSRKSPSNEKQEEMKALQQQYKGSKVSFVQCDVTSTSDVEKAFQSIANIFARSPIKGVFQSAVVLHDGHVEALTLADFQKVLSPKVAGTLNLHWATRGQELDYFVCYSSVTSFLGNSTQANYAAANSFLDVFCLYRRNCGLSGQSINWG
;
A
#
# COMPACT_ATOMS: atom_id res chain seq x y z
N ASN A 1 11.33 35.76 -29.88
CA ASN A 1 12.28 36.65 -29.17
C ASN A 1 13.70 36.16 -29.44
N ILE A 2 14.40 36.77 -30.40
CA ILE A 2 15.82 36.52 -30.64
C ILE A 2 16.59 37.34 -29.59
N PHE A 3 17.37 36.67 -28.74
CA PHE A 3 18.23 37.33 -27.77
C PHE A 3 19.52 37.74 -28.49
N LEU A 4 19.79 39.06 -28.56
CA LEU A 4 20.99 39.61 -29.18
C LEU A 4 21.83 40.27 -28.09
N HIS A 5 23.09 39.84 -27.95
CA HIS A 5 24.07 40.45 -27.06
C HIS A 5 25.33 40.79 -27.87
N VAL A 6 25.69 42.07 -27.90
CA VAL A 6 26.86 42.55 -28.64
C VAL A 6 28.09 42.32 -27.78
N LEU A 7 29.01 41.49 -28.26
CA LEU A 7 30.29 41.22 -27.59
C LEU A 7 31.32 42.27 -27.99
N ASN A 8 32.06 42.79 -27.02
CA ASN A 8 33.16 43.74 -27.25
C ASN A 8 34.43 42.99 -27.67
N VAL A 9 34.43 42.47 -28.90
CA VAL A 9 35.55 41.70 -29.45
C VAL A 9 35.98 42.29 -30.80
N PRO A 10 37.29 42.33 -31.09
CA PRO A 10 37.81 42.97 -32.30
C PRO A 10 37.44 42.21 -33.59
N ALA A 11 37.05 40.94 -33.48
CA ALA A 11 36.57 40.11 -34.57
C ALA A 11 35.59 39.03 -34.07
N ALA A 12 34.64 38.63 -34.92
CA ALA A 12 33.65 37.61 -34.57
C ALA A 12 34.24 36.20 -34.70
N TYR A 13 34.23 35.43 -33.61
CA TYR A 13 34.63 34.02 -33.63
C TYR A 13 33.62 33.19 -34.44
N HIS A 14 34.05 32.01 -34.89
CA HIS A 14 33.24 31.10 -35.70
C HIS A 14 32.78 31.70 -37.05
N SER A 15 33.53 32.69 -37.55
CA SER A 15 33.23 33.42 -38.78
C SER A 15 34.46 33.55 -39.69
N PRO A 16 34.29 33.92 -40.98
CA PRO A 16 35.42 34.16 -41.89
C PRO A 16 36.44 35.20 -41.40
N SER A 17 36.06 36.08 -40.46
CA SER A 17 37.00 37.03 -39.85
C SER A 17 38.18 36.37 -39.13
N MET A 18 38.07 35.08 -38.79
CA MET A 18 39.15 34.32 -38.15
C MET A 18 40.12 33.68 -39.15
N ASP A 19 39.82 33.65 -40.45
CA ASP A 19 40.62 32.93 -41.46
C ASP A 19 42.07 33.42 -41.53
N MET A 20 42.30 34.70 -41.24
CA MET A 20 43.62 35.33 -41.23
C MET A 20 44.59 34.77 -40.19
N ILE A 21 44.10 34.19 -39.09
CA ILE A 21 44.92 33.73 -37.97
C ILE A 21 45.01 32.21 -37.86
N LEU A 22 44.28 31.46 -38.70
CA LEU A 22 44.21 29.99 -38.59
C LEU A 22 45.56 29.33 -38.85
N GLY A 23 46.25 29.73 -39.93
CA GLY A 23 47.58 29.17 -40.23
C GLY A 23 48.58 29.44 -39.12
N GLU A 24 48.58 30.66 -38.58
CA GLU A 24 49.45 31.04 -37.46
C GLU A 24 49.12 30.25 -36.18
N LEU A 25 47.84 30.02 -35.87
CA LEU A 25 47.41 29.17 -34.76
C LEU A 25 47.84 27.71 -34.93
N GLU A 26 47.74 27.15 -36.14
CA GLU A 26 48.14 25.78 -36.43
C GLU A 26 49.66 25.59 -36.31
N GLU A 27 50.45 26.55 -36.80
CA GLU A 27 51.91 26.47 -36.80
C GLU A 27 52.53 26.77 -35.43
N ASN A 28 52.00 27.75 -34.70
CA ASN A 28 52.55 28.15 -33.40
C ASN A 28 52.17 27.20 -32.27
N ILE A 29 50.99 26.58 -32.34
CA ILE A 29 50.59 25.52 -31.40
C ILE A 29 51.14 24.19 -31.92
N LYS A 30 52.43 23.95 -31.66
CA LYS A 30 53.09 22.65 -31.89
C LYS A 30 52.36 21.53 -31.15
N THR A 31 52.62 20.27 -31.52
CA THR A 31 52.08 19.10 -30.82
C THR A 31 52.33 19.22 -29.31
N LEU A 32 51.27 19.38 -28.53
CA LEU A 32 51.34 19.51 -27.09
C LEU A 32 51.53 18.14 -26.46
N GLU A 33 52.35 18.09 -25.40
CA GLU A 33 52.57 16.84 -24.66
C GLU A 33 51.28 16.42 -23.94
N LYS A 34 50.79 15.24 -24.30
CA LYS A 34 49.52 14.73 -23.79
C LYS A 34 49.70 14.13 -22.39
N GLN A 35 48.87 14.57 -21.45
CA GLN A 35 48.71 13.94 -20.14
C GLN A 35 47.53 12.95 -20.18
N LYS A 36 47.61 11.90 -19.35
CA LYS A 36 46.49 10.95 -19.20
C LYS A 36 45.34 11.65 -18.48
N GLY A 37 44.19 11.81 -19.15
CA GLY A 37 43.01 12.42 -18.56
C GLY A 37 42.41 11.55 -17.46
N GLU A 38 42.08 12.17 -16.33
CA GLU A 38 41.36 11.53 -15.21
C GLU A 38 39.84 11.69 -15.31
N ILE A 39 39.38 12.58 -16.21
CA ILE A 39 37.98 12.99 -16.37
C ILE A 39 37.61 12.92 -17.85
N GLU A 40 36.41 12.44 -18.14
CA GLU A 40 35.83 12.46 -19.49
C GLU A 40 35.55 13.89 -19.93
N VAL A 41 36.04 14.26 -21.13
CA VAL A 41 35.81 15.57 -21.73
C VAL A 41 34.88 15.41 -22.93
N ILE A 42 33.76 16.13 -22.94
CA ILE A 42 32.87 16.22 -24.10
C ILE A 42 33.23 17.48 -24.89
N SER A 43 33.67 17.31 -26.13
CA SER A 43 34.06 18.43 -26.98
C SER A 43 32.83 19.23 -27.43
N THR A 44 32.85 20.54 -27.20
CA THR A 44 31.80 21.44 -27.67
C THR A 44 31.91 21.73 -29.15
N LEU A 45 33.05 21.46 -29.80
CA LEU A 45 33.22 21.55 -31.24
C LEU A 45 32.49 20.41 -31.97
N THR A 46 32.57 19.18 -31.45
CA THR A 46 32.01 17.98 -32.10
C THR A 46 30.71 17.48 -31.47
N GLY A 47 30.43 17.84 -30.21
CA GLY A 47 29.25 17.39 -29.46
C GLY A 47 29.35 15.98 -28.85
N VAL A 48 30.51 15.33 -28.98
CA VAL A 48 30.77 13.96 -28.50
C VAL A 48 32.01 13.91 -27.60
N ALA A 49 32.27 12.76 -26.97
CA ALA A 49 33.48 12.54 -26.18
C ALA A 49 34.73 12.84 -27.01
N ALA A 50 35.66 13.61 -26.43
CA ALA A 50 36.87 14.05 -27.10
C ALA A 50 37.77 12.86 -27.46
N SER A 51 38.28 12.90 -28.69
CA SER A 51 39.22 11.89 -29.19
C SER A 51 40.63 12.09 -28.65
N GLU A 52 41.48 11.08 -28.81
CA GLU A 52 42.86 11.13 -28.32
C GLU A 52 43.72 12.25 -28.92
N ASN A 53 43.32 12.78 -30.08
CA ASN A 53 44.02 13.85 -30.81
C ASN A 53 43.40 15.24 -30.58
N ASP A 54 42.25 15.31 -29.92
CA ASP A 54 41.60 16.58 -29.59
C ASP A 54 42.47 17.33 -28.56
N PHE A 55 42.50 18.66 -28.65
CA PHE A 55 43.29 19.58 -27.80
C PHE A 55 44.83 19.50 -27.90
N ALA A 56 45.40 18.41 -28.42
CA ALA A 56 46.85 18.22 -28.52
C ALA A 56 47.48 18.78 -29.81
N GLN A 57 46.67 19.16 -30.79
CA GLN A 57 47.12 19.61 -32.12
C GLN A 57 46.64 21.03 -32.41
N GLY A 58 47.52 21.88 -32.98
CA GLY A 58 47.15 23.24 -33.41
C GLY A 58 45.94 23.27 -34.35
N LYS A 59 45.79 22.26 -35.21
CA LYS A 59 44.62 22.06 -36.09
C LYS A 59 43.30 22.01 -35.33
N PHE A 60 43.26 21.41 -34.14
CA PHE A 60 42.04 21.38 -33.33
C PHE A 60 41.66 22.80 -32.87
N TRP A 61 42.63 23.59 -32.42
CA TRP A 61 42.42 24.96 -31.93
C TRP A 61 42.03 25.94 -33.04
N ALA A 62 42.61 25.79 -34.23
CA ALA A 62 42.20 26.53 -35.42
C ALA A 62 40.74 26.23 -35.78
N ARG A 63 40.36 24.94 -35.82
CA ARG A 63 38.96 24.53 -36.04
C ARG A 63 38.04 25.06 -34.95
N HIS A 64 38.40 24.95 -33.68
CA HIS A 64 37.60 25.47 -32.55
C HIS A 64 37.35 26.97 -32.65
N THR A 65 38.31 27.74 -33.19
CA THR A 65 38.18 29.19 -33.40
C THR A 65 37.28 29.55 -34.58
N ARG A 66 37.23 28.69 -35.61
CA ARG A 66 36.56 28.97 -36.89
C ARG A 66 35.22 28.30 -37.13
N GLU A 67 35.05 27.07 -36.65
CA GLU A 67 33.86 26.25 -36.85
C GLU A 67 32.80 26.51 -35.77
N PRO A 68 31.50 26.36 -36.06
CA PRO A 68 30.44 26.58 -35.07
C PRO A 68 30.51 25.58 -33.91
N VAL A 69 30.12 26.03 -32.71
CA VAL A 69 30.10 25.21 -31.50
C VAL A 69 28.79 24.41 -31.42
N ALA A 70 28.90 23.09 -31.26
CA ALA A 70 27.81 22.14 -31.03
C ALA A 70 27.42 22.04 -29.52
N PHE A 71 27.23 23.18 -28.85
CA PHE A 71 27.02 23.24 -27.39
C PHE A 71 25.81 22.42 -26.91
N THR A 72 24.66 22.56 -27.56
CA THR A 72 23.44 21.81 -27.23
C THR A 72 23.66 20.30 -27.30
N GLN A 73 24.40 19.84 -28.30
CA GLN A 73 24.70 18.42 -28.45
C GLN A 73 25.65 17.93 -27.35
N ALA A 74 26.68 18.71 -27.02
CA ALA A 74 27.60 18.40 -25.94
C ALA A 74 26.89 18.25 -24.58
N ILE A 75 25.97 19.16 -24.25
CA ILE A 75 25.19 19.11 -23.00
C ILE A 75 24.27 17.88 -22.95
N LYS A 76 23.62 17.53 -24.08
CA LYS A 76 22.82 16.30 -24.18
C LYS A 76 23.67 15.04 -24.01
N THR A 77 24.84 15.00 -24.62
CA THR A 77 25.78 13.88 -24.50
C THR A 77 26.26 13.73 -23.05
N ALA A 78 26.61 14.84 -22.38
CA ALA A 78 27.07 14.83 -20.99
C ALA A 78 26.02 14.34 -19.97
N ALA A 79 24.73 14.52 -20.28
CA ALA A 79 23.61 14.10 -19.44
C ALA A 79 23.02 12.73 -19.83
N ARG A 80 23.48 12.13 -20.94
CA ARG A 80 22.91 10.89 -21.46
C ARG A 80 23.11 9.75 -20.47
N ASP A 81 22.06 8.97 -20.23
CA ASP A 81 22.09 7.75 -19.39
C ASP A 81 22.53 8.00 -17.92
N ARG A 82 22.42 9.25 -17.44
CA ARG A 82 22.79 9.65 -16.06
C ARG A 82 21.59 10.26 -15.33
N GLU A 83 21.26 9.74 -14.16
CA GLU A 83 20.25 10.31 -13.27
C GLU A 83 20.87 11.36 -12.33
N ASN A 84 20.12 12.41 -11.98
CA ASN A 84 20.53 13.46 -11.03
C ASN A 84 21.81 14.24 -11.41
N VAL A 85 21.98 14.59 -12.69
CA VAL A 85 23.14 15.38 -13.15
C VAL A 85 23.04 16.85 -12.70
N VAL A 86 24.13 17.37 -12.14
CA VAL A 86 24.31 18.78 -11.78
C VAL A 86 25.39 19.40 -12.67
N PHE A 87 25.13 20.61 -13.17
CA PHE A 87 26.11 21.39 -13.92
C PHE A 87 26.69 22.51 -13.07
N VAL A 88 28.01 22.72 -13.17
CA VAL A 88 28.70 23.88 -12.60
C VAL A 88 29.29 24.69 -13.75
N GLU A 89 28.83 25.93 -13.88
CA GLU A 89 29.36 26.90 -14.84
C GLU A 89 30.62 27.54 -14.27
N ILE A 90 31.77 27.19 -14.85
CA ILE A 90 33.09 27.70 -14.45
C ILE A 90 33.37 29.01 -15.20
N SER A 91 32.96 30.13 -14.62
CA SER A 91 33.10 31.46 -15.22
C SER A 91 32.77 32.56 -14.20
N PRO A 92 33.38 33.77 -14.27
CA PRO A 92 32.94 34.94 -13.52
C PRO A 92 31.56 35.47 -13.96
N HIS A 93 31.03 34.96 -15.09
CA HIS A 93 29.75 35.37 -15.66
C HIS A 93 28.76 34.20 -15.75
N ARG A 94 27.46 34.50 -15.70
CA ARG A 94 26.37 33.52 -15.83
C ARG A 94 25.82 33.48 -17.26
N ALA A 95 26.65 33.02 -18.20
CA ALA A 95 26.33 33.05 -19.64
C ALA A 95 25.60 31.78 -20.11
N LEU A 96 25.88 30.63 -19.52
CA LEU A 96 25.48 29.32 -20.02
C LEU A 96 24.31 28.70 -19.24
N GLN A 97 24.06 29.17 -18.01
CA GLN A 97 23.01 28.64 -17.14
C GLN A 97 21.64 28.53 -17.82
N ARG A 98 21.25 29.57 -18.57
CA ARG A 98 19.97 29.60 -19.30
C ARG A 98 19.93 28.55 -20.40
N SER A 99 20.98 28.50 -21.24
CA SER A 99 21.07 27.59 -22.38
C SER A 99 21.05 26.11 -21.96
N ILE A 100 21.68 25.79 -20.82
CA ILE A 100 21.66 24.44 -20.25
C ILE A 100 20.24 24.06 -19.80
N LYS A 101 19.53 24.94 -19.08
CA LYS A 101 18.14 24.71 -18.65
C LYS A 101 17.14 24.63 -19.80
N GLU A 102 17.36 25.41 -20.86
CA GLU A 102 16.55 25.30 -22.09
C GLU A 102 16.81 23.97 -22.82
N THR A 103 18.03 23.43 -22.73
CA THR A 103 18.42 22.17 -23.39
C THR A 103 17.90 20.93 -22.65
N LEU A 104 17.97 20.90 -21.32
CA LEU A 104 17.69 19.72 -20.49
C LEU A 104 16.40 19.80 -19.66
N GLY A 105 15.80 20.99 -19.54
CA GLY A 105 14.56 21.23 -18.81
C GLY A 105 14.72 22.13 -17.57
N LYS A 106 13.62 22.75 -17.13
CA LYS A 106 13.62 23.70 -16.01
C LYS A 106 14.03 23.08 -14.66
N GLY A 107 13.92 21.76 -14.53
CA GLY A 107 14.32 21.01 -13.33
C GLY A 107 15.83 20.76 -13.20
N THR A 108 16.63 21.04 -14.24
CA THR A 108 18.08 20.83 -14.21
C THR A 108 18.77 21.83 -13.29
N LYS A 109 19.58 21.31 -12.36
CA LYS A 109 20.36 22.10 -11.41
C LYS A 109 21.64 22.59 -12.08
N VAL A 110 21.80 23.92 -12.14
CA VAL A 110 22.97 24.57 -12.73
C VAL A 110 23.43 25.67 -11.80
N PHE A 111 24.65 25.56 -11.28
CA PHE A 111 25.27 26.48 -10.34
C PHE A 111 26.40 27.28 -11.01
N SER A 112 26.66 28.49 -10.52
CA SER A 112 27.81 29.29 -10.94
C SER A 112 28.97 29.06 -9.97
N SER A 113 30.20 28.97 -10.50
CA SER A 113 31.40 28.89 -9.65
C SER A 113 31.85 30.25 -9.14
N LEU A 114 31.61 31.32 -9.91
CA LEU A 114 32.04 32.68 -9.62
C LEU A 114 30.95 33.68 -10.01
N GLN A 115 30.97 34.83 -9.36
CA GLN A 115 30.19 36.00 -9.71
C GLN A 115 31.07 37.21 -9.40
N THR A 116 31.18 38.16 -10.34
CA THR A 116 31.87 39.43 -10.14
C THR A 116 31.35 40.11 -8.86
N ASP A 117 32.28 40.60 -8.04
CA ASP A 117 32.03 41.29 -6.76
C ASP A 117 31.52 40.38 -5.62
N ALA A 118 31.43 39.06 -5.84
CA ALA A 118 30.96 38.08 -4.85
C ALA A 118 31.63 36.70 -5.03
N GLU A 119 32.92 36.67 -5.39
CA GLU A 119 33.62 35.46 -5.83
C GLU A 119 33.65 34.40 -4.72
N TYR A 120 34.15 34.75 -3.53
CA TYR A 120 34.24 33.84 -2.39
C TYR A 120 32.86 33.36 -1.92
N GLN A 121 31.90 34.27 -1.83
CA GLN A 121 30.54 33.94 -1.40
C GLN A 121 29.88 32.96 -2.37
N THR A 122 30.06 33.17 -3.67
CA THR A 122 29.51 32.30 -4.71
C THR A 122 30.15 30.91 -4.65
N LEU A 123 31.46 30.84 -4.47
CA LEU A 123 32.19 29.58 -4.34
C LEU A 123 31.77 28.80 -3.08
N PHE A 124 31.66 29.46 -1.93
CA PHE A 124 31.20 28.80 -0.69
C PHE A 124 29.75 28.33 -0.78
N THR A 125 28.89 29.12 -1.40
CA THR A 125 27.49 28.75 -1.65
C THR A 125 27.40 27.54 -2.59
N LEU A 126 28.24 27.49 -3.64
CA LEU A 126 28.33 26.33 -4.53
C LEU A 126 28.72 25.06 -3.75
N VAL A 127 29.76 25.11 -2.92
CA VAL A 127 30.21 23.95 -2.13
C VAL A 127 29.12 23.48 -1.17
N GLY A 128 28.44 24.40 -0.49
CA GLY A 128 27.29 24.08 0.38
C GLY A 128 26.14 23.42 -0.37
N ASN A 129 25.73 23.99 -1.50
CA ASN A 129 24.67 23.44 -2.34
C ASN A 129 25.02 22.04 -2.87
N LEU A 130 26.28 21.80 -3.27
CA LEU A 130 26.70 20.47 -3.70
C LEU A 130 26.62 19.46 -2.55
N PHE A 131 27.03 19.85 -1.34
CA PHE A 131 26.93 19.00 -0.15
C PHE A 131 25.47 18.66 0.22
N GLU A 132 24.57 19.65 0.19
CA GLU A 132 23.13 19.45 0.43
C GLU A 132 22.48 18.50 -0.59
N LEU A 133 23.02 18.43 -1.81
CA LEU A 133 22.58 17.53 -2.86
C LEU A 133 23.15 16.10 -2.74
N GLY A 134 23.97 15.84 -1.72
CA GLY A 134 24.58 14.52 -1.48
C GLY A 134 25.90 14.29 -2.20
N TYR A 135 26.48 15.30 -2.85
CA TYR A 135 27.87 15.23 -3.31
C TYR A 135 28.80 15.41 -2.10
N ASN A 136 29.96 14.75 -2.12
CA ASN A 136 30.93 14.84 -1.03
C ASN A 136 32.16 15.65 -1.49
N PRO A 137 32.20 16.98 -1.27
CA PRO A 137 33.39 17.78 -1.52
C PRO A 137 34.59 17.23 -0.75
N ASN A 138 35.79 17.32 -1.34
CA ASN A 138 36.99 16.99 -0.61
C ASN A 138 37.30 18.10 0.41
N TRP A 139 36.76 17.96 1.62
CA TRP A 139 36.95 18.90 2.72
C TRP A 139 38.42 19.08 3.10
N GLN A 140 39.23 18.03 2.96
CA GLN A 140 40.67 18.11 3.23
C GLN A 140 41.37 19.08 2.26
N HIS A 141 40.98 19.07 0.99
CA HIS A 141 41.50 20.02 0.00
C HIS A 141 41.02 21.45 0.27
N PHE A 142 39.73 21.59 0.64
CA PHE A 142 39.13 22.87 0.94
C PHE A 142 39.76 23.58 2.15
N TYR A 143 40.15 22.81 3.19
CA TYR A 143 40.81 23.34 4.39
C TYR A 143 42.34 23.21 4.37
N ASN A 144 42.94 22.83 3.24
CA ASN A 144 44.39 22.67 3.15
C ASN A 144 45.10 24.01 3.43
N GLY A 145 46.03 24.01 4.39
CA GLY A 145 46.73 25.22 4.84
C GLY A 145 45.94 26.11 5.81
N TYR A 146 44.74 25.71 6.23
CA TYR A 146 43.92 26.45 7.21
C TYR A 146 43.74 25.63 8.49
N GLN A 147 44.13 26.20 9.63
CA GLN A 147 43.91 25.61 10.96
C GLN A 147 43.02 26.55 11.78
N SER A 148 41.96 26.02 12.36
CA SER A 148 41.08 26.75 13.27
C SER A 148 40.76 25.90 14.50
N ALA A 149 40.56 26.56 15.64
CA ALA A 149 40.10 25.87 16.84
C ALA A 149 38.65 25.39 16.63
N PRO A 150 38.29 24.17 17.07
CA PRO A 150 36.90 23.68 16.97
C PRO A 150 35.94 24.67 17.63
N VAL A 151 35.02 25.24 16.85
CA VAL A 151 33.98 26.12 17.38
C VAL A 151 32.87 25.24 17.99
N ALA A 152 32.41 25.61 19.17
CA ALA A 152 31.26 24.96 19.80
C ALA A 152 30.00 25.27 18.98
N ILE A 153 29.60 24.35 18.09
CA ILE A 153 28.34 24.43 17.37
C ILE A 153 27.18 24.02 18.29
N PRO A 154 25.97 24.58 18.11
CA PRO A 154 24.78 24.10 18.81
C PRO A 154 24.67 22.59 18.62
N ARG A 155 24.50 21.87 19.73
CA ARG A 155 24.18 20.44 19.65
C ARG A 155 22.86 20.29 18.91
N TYR A 156 22.75 19.25 18.09
CA TYR A 156 21.50 18.89 17.44
C TYR A 156 20.36 18.89 18.46
N GLN A 157 19.39 19.78 18.25
CA GLN A 157 18.23 19.90 19.13
C GLN A 157 17.25 18.80 18.75
N PHE A 158 17.41 17.62 19.36
CA PHE A 158 16.43 16.56 19.23
C PHE A 158 15.05 17.09 19.60
N ASP A 159 14.04 16.84 18.77
CA ASP A 159 12.64 17.06 19.11
C ASP A 159 12.31 16.18 20.33
N ARG A 160 12.36 16.75 21.53
CA ARG A 160 12.22 16.03 22.80
C ARG A 160 10.76 15.70 23.11
N LYS A 161 10.04 15.12 22.15
CA LYS A 161 8.76 14.46 22.41
C LYS A 161 9.02 13.30 23.36
N LYS A 162 8.27 13.24 24.48
CA LYS A 162 8.28 12.09 25.40
C LYS A 162 7.68 10.87 24.69
N LEU A 163 8.49 10.20 23.87
CA LEU A 163 8.20 8.89 23.27
C LEU A 163 8.45 7.77 24.29
N MET A 164 7.76 7.83 25.43
CA MET A 164 7.92 6.83 26.50
C MET A 164 7.56 5.41 26.04
N ALA A 165 6.67 5.25 25.05
CA ALA A 165 6.27 3.94 24.53
C ALA A 165 7.32 3.27 23.62
N TYR A 166 8.12 4.04 22.86
CA TYR A 166 9.15 3.50 21.96
C TYR A 166 10.50 3.30 22.66
N LEU A 167 10.82 4.17 23.63
CA LEU A 167 12.04 4.04 24.41
C LEU A 167 12.03 2.80 25.32
N ASP A 168 10.87 2.36 25.81
CA ASP A 168 10.78 1.13 26.61
C ASP A 168 11.16 -0.13 25.81
N ILE A 169 10.84 -0.18 24.52
CA ILE A 169 11.14 -1.33 23.65
C ILE A 169 12.66 -1.40 23.36
N HIS A 170 13.29 -0.27 23.03
CA HIS A 170 14.73 -0.22 22.76
C HIS A 170 15.59 -0.22 24.04
N GLN A 171 15.12 0.32 25.17
CA GLN A 171 15.82 0.19 26.46
C GLN A 171 15.75 -1.25 27.00
N ARG A 172 14.63 -1.98 26.82
CA ARG A 172 14.54 -3.41 27.15
C ARG A 172 15.41 -4.27 26.20
N ALA A 173 15.51 -3.90 24.92
CA ALA A 173 16.44 -4.54 23.99
C ALA A 173 17.92 -4.24 24.31
N ASN A 174 18.27 -3.05 24.82
CA ASN A 174 19.63 -2.75 25.30
C ASN A 174 19.93 -3.37 26.67
N GLN A 175 18.92 -3.84 27.42
CA GLN A 175 19.09 -4.78 28.54
C GLN A 175 19.33 -6.24 28.08
N ARG A 176 19.74 -6.47 26.82
CA ARG A 176 20.38 -7.72 26.32
C ARG A 176 21.44 -8.29 27.27
N SER A 177 21.99 -7.47 28.17
CA SER A 177 23.12 -7.82 29.04
C SER A 177 22.76 -8.48 30.38
N VAL A 178 21.49 -8.70 30.77
CA VAL A 178 21.21 -9.14 32.16
C VAL A 178 20.39 -10.43 32.34
N SER A 179 19.59 -10.93 31.38
CA SER A 179 18.72 -12.11 31.68
C SER A 179 18.65 -13.29 30.70
N SER A 180 19.03 -13.18 29.42
CA SER A 180 18.96 -14.30 28.46
C SER A 180 20.24 -14.46 27.63
N SER A 181 20.66 -15.71 27.37
CA SER A 181 21.87 -16.02 26.58
C SER A 181 21.59 -16.24 25.09
N HIS A 182 20.36 -16.02 24.63
CA HIS A 182 19.89 -16.37 23.28
C HIS A 182 19.69 -15.12 22.41
N PRO A 183 20.09 -15.12 21.12
CA PRO A 183 20.10 -13.92 20.27
C PRO A 183 18.73 -13.29 19.99
N LEU A 184 17.64 -14.09 19.98
CA LEU A 184 16.30 -13.60 19.60
C LEU A 184 15.39 -13.19 20.76
N ILE A 185 15.64 -13.68 21.99
CA ILE A 185 14.69 -13.54 23.10
C ILE A 185 15.31 -12.76 24.26
N TYR A 186 14.49 -11.99 24.96
CA TYR A 186 14.84 -11.33 26.22
C TYR A 186 13.76 -11.59 27.26
N GLY A 187 14.13 -11.72 28.54
CA GLY A 187 13.17 -11.90 29.62
C GLY A 187 12.36 -10.63 29.87
N ILE A 188 11.03 -10.74 29.97
CA ILE A 188 10.13 -9.63 30.30
C ILE A 188 9.94 -9.54 31.82
N ASN A 189 9.88 -10.68 32.50
CA ASN A 189 9.64 -10.79 33.93
C ASN A 189 10.75 -11.55 34.65
N SER A 190 10.82 -11.38 35.97
CA SER A 190 11.87 -11.97 36.81
C SER A 190 11.69 -13.47 37.06
N ASP A 191 10.48 -14.00 36.86
CA ASP A 191 10.15 -15.41 37.07
C ASP A 191 10.41 -16.29 35.82
N ASN A 192 10.90 -15.69 34.72
CA ASN A 192 11.17 -16.36 33.43
C ASN A 192 9.95 -17.07 32.84
N THR A 193 8.75 -16.55 33.07
CA THR A 193 7.52 -17.06 32.45
C THR A 193 7.11 -16.29 31.20
N GLU A 194 7.67 -15.09 30.98
CA GLU A 194 7.41 -14.29 29.78
C GLU A 194 8.71 -13.80 29.12
N PHE A 195 8.76 -13.95 27.80
CA PHE A 195 9.87 -13.49 26.95
C PHE A 195 9.36 -12.60 25.83
N GLY A 196 10.19 -11.68 25.38
CA GLY A 196 9.94 -10.83 24.21
C GLY A 196 10.91 -11.16 23.08
N CYS A 197 10.47 -10.99 21.84
CA CYS A 197 11.30 -11.05 20.65
C CYS A 197 11.02 -9.84 19.76
N LEU A 198 12.06 -9.05 19.47
CA LEU A 198 11.96 -7.86 18.60
C LEU A 198 12.28 -8.22 17.15
N LEU A 199 11.28 -8.07 16.29
CA LEU A 199 11.38 -8.22 14.85
C LEU A 199 11.63 -6.87 14.21
N SER A 200 12.75 -6.72 13.51
CA SER A 200 13.08 -5.51 12.75
C SER A 200 13.99 -5.85 11.58
N GLN A 201 14.12 -4.94 10.61
CA GLN A 201 15.10 -5.11 9.53
C GLN A 201 16.55 -5.10 10.06
N GLU A 202 16.81 -4.47 11.21
CA GLU A 202 18.16 -4.42 11.79
C GLU A 202 18.52 -5.71 12.53
N THR A 203 17.57 -6.30 13.26
CA THR A 203 17.81 -7.46 14.15
C THR A 203 17.51 -8.81 13.50
N THR A 204 16.57 -8.84 12.55
CA THR A 204 16.05 -10.06 11.91
C THR A 204 15.87 -9.84 10.41
N SER A 205 16.87 -9.25 9.75
CA SER A 205 16.84 -8.90 8.31
C SER A 205 16.44 -10.09 7.43
N TYR A 206 16.99 -11.27 7.72
CA TYR A 206 16.74 -12.48 6.92
C TYR A 206 15.26 -12.84 6.86
N LEU A 207 14.45 -12.57 7.89
CA LEU A 207 13.02 -12.88 7.88
C LEU A 207 12.24 -12.14 6.77
N TYR A 208 12.73 -10.98 6.32
CA TYR A 208 12.11 -10.21 5.24
C TYR A 208 12.35 -10.83 3.85
N GLU A 209 13.25 -11.81 3.76
CA GLU A 209 13.49 -12.62 2.56
C GLU A 209 12.51 -13.79 2.42
N HIS A 210 11.74 -14.10 3.46
CA HIS A 210 10.71 -15.14 3.44
C HIS A 210 9.36 -14.50 3.11
N LYS A 211 8.88 -14.67 1.87
CA LYS A 211 7.67 -14.01 1.37
C LYS A 211 6.64 -14.99 0.83
N ASN A 212 5.37 -14.60 0.94
CA ASN A 212 4.27 -15.23 0.21
C ASN A 212 3.49 -14.15 -0.54
N ASN A 213 3.32 -14.31 -1.85
CA ASN A 213 2.68 -13.37 -2.76
C ASN A 213 3.21 -11.93 -2.61
N GLY A 214 4.53 -11.79 -2.46
CA GLY A 214 5.20 -10.50 -2.29
C GLY A 214 5.18 -9.92 -0.86
N VAL A 215 4.44 -10.53 0.07
CA VAL A 215 4.33 -10.09 1.48
C VAL A 215 5.33 -10.87 2.34
N ALA A 216 6.14 -10.16 3.14
CA ALA A 216 7.09 -10.78 4.06
C ALA A 216 6.36 -11.38 5.28
N LEU A 217 6.64 -12.65 5.57
CA LEU A 217 5.98 -13.43 6.64
C LEU A 217 7.02 -14.09 7.53
N VAL A 218 6.74 -14.14 8.83
CA VAL A 218 7.53 -14.96 9.77
C VAL A 218 7.28 -16.46 9.48
N PRO A 219 8.33 -17.26 9.20
CA PRO A 219 8.18 -18.68 8.90
C PRO A 219 7.82 -19.48 10.17
N GLY A 220 7.09 -20.59 10.00
CA GLY A 220 6.75 -21.47 11.12
C GLY A 220 7.97 -22.00 11.87
N ALA A 221 9.07 -22.22 11.15
CA ALA A 221 10.38 -22.60 11.71
C ALA A 221 10.93 -21.58 12.73
N PHE A 222 10.58 -20.30 12.60
CA PHE A 222 11.00 -19.27 13.56
C PHE A 222 10.26 -19.41 14.89
N TYR A 223 8.96 -19.72 14.86
CA TYR A 223 8.19 -19.97 16.08
C TYR A 223 8.66 -21.21 16.84
N VAL A 224 9.15 -22.22 16.11
CA VAL A 224 9.77 -23.42 16.71
C VAL A 224 10.95 -23.02 17.57
N GLU A 225 11.86 -22.21 17.02
CA GLU A 225 13.04 -21.72 17.74
C GLU A 225 12.66 -20.86 18.95
N LEU A 226 11.71 -19.93 18.79
CA LEU A 226 11.25 -19.12 19.93
C LEU A 226 10.68 -19.97 21.06
N GLY A 227 9.89 -21.00 20.73
CA GLY A 227 9.34 -21.94 21.71
C GLY A 227 10.43 -22.71 22.45
N LEU A 228 11.37 -23.33 21.72
CA LEU A 228 12.50 -24.05 22.32
C LEU A 228 13.37 -23.12 23.17
N ALA A 229 13.85 -22.01 22.61
CA ALA A 229 14.73 -21.09 23.30
C ALA A 229 14.11 -20.58 24.61
N SER A 230 12.82 -20.24 24.61
CA SER A 230 12.12 -19.75 25.80
C SER A 230 11.98 -20.83 26.87
N VAL A 231 11.65 -22.07 26.50
CA VAL A 231 11.59 -23.19 27.44
C VAL A 231 12.97 -23.56 27.98
N MET A 232 14.00 -23.55 27.14
CA MET A 232 15.37 -23.84 27.56
C MET A 232 15.91 -22.78 28.52
N ASN A 233 15.59 -21.50 28.28
CA ASN A 233 15.99 -20.40 29.17
C ASN A 233 15.24 -20.41 30.51
N SER A 234 13.97 -20.81 30.54
CA SER A 234 13.17 -20.88 31.77
C SER A 234 13.42 -22.14 32.62
N SER A 235 13.97 -23.20 32.05
CA SER A 235 14.15 -24.49 32.74
C SER A 235 15.13 -24.42 33.92
N ARG A 236 14.68 -24.90 35.09
CA ARG A 236 15.48 -25.05 36.31
C ARG A 236 15.18 -26.42 36.96
N PRO A 237 16.15 -27.34 37.10
CA PRO A 237 17.53 -27.27 36.59
C PRO A 237 17.60 -27.23 35.06
N ARG A 238 18.74 -26.82 34.50
CA ARG A 238 18.96 -26.86 33.05
C ARG A 238 18.93 -28.31 32.58
N VAL A 239 18.20 -28.56 31.51
CA VAL A 239 18.12 -29.87 30.84
C VAL A 239 18.84 -29.77 29.49
N PRO A 240 19.45 -30.85 28.98
CA PRO A 240 19.97 -30.88 27.62
C PRO A 240 18.84 -30.76 26.58
N LEU A 241 19.11 -30.13 25.44
CA LEU A 241 18.13 -30.05 24.34
C LEU A 241 17.75 -31.45 23.81
N SER A 242 18.70 -32.39 23.84
CA SER A 242 18.51 -33.78 23.42
C SER A 242 17.55 -34.60 24.28
N THR A 243 17.10 -34.07 25.43
CA THR A 243 16.08 -34.72 26.27
C THR A 243 14.72 -34.04 26.16
N CYS A 244 14.59 -33.05 25.27
CA CYS A 244 13.37 -32.30 25.04
C CYS A 244 12.68 -32.78 23.76
N GLN A 245 11.37 -32.95 23.85
CA GLN A 245 10.50 -33.23 22.71
C GLN A 245 9.47 -32.11 22.59
N MET A 246 9.41 -31.47 21.42
CA MET A 246 8.53 -30.34 21.17
C MET A 246 7.38 -30.72 20.24
N SER A 247 6.19 -30.20 20.52
CA SER A 247 5.11 -30.09 19.53
C SER A 247 4.65 -28.64 19.42
N ILE A 248 4.20 -28.25 18.23
CA ILE A 248 3.73 -26.90 17.94
C ILE A 248 2.63 -26.92 16.88
N SER A 249 1.67 -26.02 17.02
CA SER A 249 0.63 -25.72 16.04
C SER A 249 0.71 -24.25 15.66
N PHE A 250 0.56 -23.96 14.38
CA PHE A 250 0.60 -22.61 13.82
C PHE A 250 -0.84 -22.14 13.58
N SER A 251 -1.23 -21.06 14.26
CA SER A 251 -2.62 -20.57 14.29
C SER A 251 -2.87 -19.47 13.27
N ALA A 252 -1.90 -18.57 13.07
CA ALA A 252 -2.02 -17.44 12.16
C ALA A 252 -0.65 -17.01 11.61
N PRO A 253 -0.58 -16.49 10.38
CA PRO A 253 0.65 -15.89 9.85
C PRO A 253 0.94 -14.54 10.54
N CYS A 254 2.21 -14.25 10.80
CA CYS A 254 2.66 -12.93 11.23
C CYS A 254 3.27 -12.19 10.05
N VAL A 255 2.65 -11.07 9.66
CA VAL A 255 3.09 -10.22 8.55
C VAL A 255 4.12 -9.22 9.04
N LEU A 256 5.27 -9.18 8.38
CA LEU A 256 6.34 -8.23 8.69
C LEU A 256 6.07 -6.88 8.01
N THR A 257 5.99 -5.82 8.83
CA THR A 257 5.85 -4.43 8.38
C THR A 257 7.19 -3.73 8.34
N GLN A 258 7.26 -2.53 7.74
CA GLN A 258 8.48 -1.71 7.77
C GLN A 258 8.81 -1.20 9.19
N SER A 259 7.82 -1.07 10.08
CA SER A 259 8.02 -0.78 11.50
C SER A 259 8.42 -2.04 12.28
N SER A 260 9.25 -1.87 13.30
CA SER A 260 9.59 -2.93 14.26
C SER A 260 8.36 -3.47 14.99
N GLN A 261 8.30 -4.79 15.19
CA GLN A 261 7.21 -5.48 15.89
C GLN A 261 7.78 -6.30 17.05
N VAL A 262 6.98 -6.50 18.10
CA VAL A 262 7.37 -7.35 19.24
C VAL A 262 6.43 -8.55 19.33
N LEU A 263 7.01 -9.74 19.42
CA LEU A 263 6.31 -10.96 19.79
C LEU A 263 6.51 -11.24 21.28
N ASN A 264 5.42 -11.58 21.97
CA ASN A 264 5.46 -11.99 23.37
C ASN A 264 5.30 -13.51 23.44
N ILE A 265 6.17 -14.18 24.18
CA ILE A 265 6.15 -15.62 24.40
C ILE A 265 5.79 -15.86 25.86
N LYS A 266 4.63 -16.46 26.10
CA LYS A 266 4.11 -16.78 27.44
C LYS A 266 4.31 -18.26 27.72
N LEU A 267 4.86 -18.60 28.88
CA LEU A 267 5.10 -19.97 29.31
C LEU A 267 4.16 -20.37 30.44
N SER A 268 3.64 -21.59 30.37
CA SER A 268 2.80 -22.21 31.40
C SER A 268 3.41 -23.56 31.82
N PRO A 269 4.33 -23.56 32.82
CA PRO A 269 5.00 -24.78 33.27
C PRO A 269 4.06 -25.71 34.05
N GLN A 270 4.06 -27.00 33.70
CA GLN A 270 3.25 -28.06 34.32
C GLN A 270 4.07 -29.36 34.48
N LYS A 271 4.69 -29.57 35.65
CA LYS A 271 5.55 -30.74 35.93
C LYS A 271 6.64 -30.93 34.85
N ALA A 272 6.60 -32.02 34.09
CA ALA A 272 7.54 -32.35 33.02
C ALA A 272 7.21 -31.71 31.67
N VAL A 273 6.08 -31.01 31.56
CA VAL A 273 5.61 -30.37 30.33
C VAL A 273 5.60 -28.86 30.52
N THR A 274 6.09 -28.10 29.56
CA THR A 274 5.96 -26.65 29.54
C THR A 274 5.20 -26.24 28.30
N ALA A 275 3.98 -25.74 28.47
CA ALA A 275 3.22 -25.16 27.38
C ALA A 275 3.74 -23.74 27.10
N PHE A 276 3.69 -23.32 25.84
CA PHE A 276 4.04 -21.97 25.43
C PHE A 276 3.05 -21.43 24.40
N GLU A 277 2.89 -20.12 24.40
CA GLU A 277 2.05 -19.38 23.48
C GLU A 277 2.84 -18.17 22.94
N ILE A 278 2.85 -18.00 21.62
CA ILE A 278 3.50 -16.88 20.94
C ILE A 278 2.41 -15.94 20.43
N VAL A 279 2.36 -14.73 20.97
CA VAL A 279 1.32 -13.74 20.69
C VAL A 279 1.88 -12.42 20.18
N SER A 280 1.05 -11.67 19.46
CA SER A 280 1.32 -10.27 19.12
C SER A 280 1.25 -9.35 20.34
N SER A 281 1.68 -8.09 20.17
CA SER A 281 1.42 -7.02 21.14
C SER A 281 -0.08 -6.77 21.42
N SER A 282 -0.94 -7.12 20.47
CA SER A 282 -2.41 -7.06 20.59
C SER A 282 -3.06 -8.36 21.11
N ASN A 283 -2.27 -9.32 21.63
CA ASN A 283 -2.70 -10.64 22.10
C ASN A 283 -3.32 -11.56 21.03
N ALA A 284 -3.02 -11.36 19.74
CA ALA A 284 -3.36 -12.33 18.70
C ALA A 284 -2.39 -13.51 18.76
N VAL A 285 -2.91 -14.75 18.71
CA VAL A 285 -2.10 -15.97 18.85
C VAL A 285 -1.55 -16.42 17.50
N TYR A 286 -0.23 -16.46 17.37
CA TYR A 286 0.45 -16.94 16.16
C TYR A 286 0.77 -18.43 16.22
N ALA A 287 1.24 -18.90 17.37
CA ALA A 287 1.57 -20.31 17.55
C ALA A 287 1.42 -20.75 19.01
N THR A 288 1.05 -22.00 19.20
CA THR A 288 0.93 -22.65 20.51
C THR A 288 1.62 -23.99 20.48
N GLY A 289 2.29 -24.36 21.56
CA GLY A 289 2.91 -25.67 21.64
C GLY A 289 3.26 -26.07 23.05
N HIS A 290 3.92 -27.21 23.16
CA HIS A 290 4.46 -27.67 24.43
C HIS A 290 5.77 -28.41 24.22
N VAL A 291 6.62 -28.32 25.23
CA VAL A 291 7.89 -29.05 25.30
C VAL A 291 7.81 -30.01 26.48
N VAL A 292 7.98 -31.30 26.20
CA VAL A 292 8.07 -32.38 27.19
C VAL A 292 9.55 -32.64 27.49
N LYS A 293 9.89 -32.68 28.78
CA LYS A 293 11.26 -32.94 29.27
C LYS A 293 11.30 -34.35 29.85
N GLY A 294 12.09 -35.23 29.25
CA GLY A 294 12.26 -36.61 29.70
C GLY A 294 13.70 -36.92 30.15
N PRO A 295 13.97 -38.16 30.60
CA PRO A 295 15.32 -38.64 30.83
C PRO A 295 16.12 -38.82 29.52
N GLU A 296 15.44 -39.27 28.44
CA GLU A 296 15.97 -39.37 27.08
C GLU A 296 14.82 -39.06 26.09
N ALA A 297 15.12 -38.35 25.01
CA ALA A 297 14.18 -38.21 23.90
C ALA A 297 14.28 -39.43 22.98
N VAL A 298 13.15 -40.04 22.67
CA VAL A 298 13.10 -41.26 21.84
C VAL A 298 12.91 -40.86 20.38
N VAL A 299 13.89 -41.18 19.53
CA VAL A 299 13.75 -41.15 18.07
C VAL A 299 13.37 -42.54 17.54
N GLU A 300 12.74 -42.62 16.36
CA GLU A 300 12.40 -43.91 15.73
C GLU A 300 13.66 -44.67 15.32
N GLU A 301 14.55 -43.98 14.63
CA GLU A 301 15.72 -44.53 14.00
C GLU A 301 16.91 -43.59 14.28
N SER A 302 18.02 -44.16 14.75
CA SER A 302 19.23 -43.40 15.04
C SER A 302 20.13 -43.23 13.81
N THR A 303 19.98 -44.12 12.82
CA THR A 303 20.81 -44.15 11.61
C THR A 303 19.97 -44.50 10.38
N ILE A 304 20.18 -43.77 9.29
CA ILE A 304 19.50 -43.93 8.01
C ILE A 304 20.51 -44.38 6.95
N CYS A 305 20.19 -45.44 6.18
CA CYS A 305 21.04 -45.88 5.07
C CYS A 305 20.86 -44.98 3.85
N VAL A 306 21.70 -43.95 3.75
CA VAL A 306 21.69 -42.93 2.69
C VAL A 306 21.84 -43.55 1.30
N GLN A 307 22.71 -44.54 1.15
CA GLN A 307 22.99 -45.19 -0.12
C GLN A 307 21.74 -45.89 -0.69
N ASP A 308 20.98 -46.57 0.16
CA ASP A 308 19.77 -47.27 -0.26
C ASP A 308 18.67 -46.27 -0.67
N ILE A 309 18.57 -45.11 0.00
CA ILE A 309 17.63 -44.06 -0.39
C ILE A 309 18.00 -43.49 -1.75
N TYR A 310 19.26 -43.14 -2.00
CA TYR A 310 19.68 -42.64 -3.32
C TYR A 310 19.43 -43.66 -4.45
N GLN A 311 19.54 -44.96 -4.18
CA GLN A 311 19.21 -46.00 -5.18
C GLN A 311 17.72 -46.06 -5.54
N ARG A 312 16.83 -45.72 -4.58
CA ARG A 312 15.37 -45.67 -4.77
C ARG A 312 14.89 -44.33 -5.33
N CYS A 313 15.50 -43.22 -4.90
CA CYS A 313 15.22 -41.86 -5.32
C CYS A 313 15.93 -41.51 -6.64
N ARG A 314 15.49 -42.14 -7.73
CA ARG A 314 16.13 -41.99 -9.05
C ARG A 314 15.76 -40.69 -9.79
N SER A 315 14.65 -40.06 -9.43
CA SER A 315 14.22 -38.82 -10.05
C SER A 315 14.88 -37.64 -9.33
N VAL A 316 15.35 -36.66 -10.09
CA VAL A 316 16.05 -35.48 -9.58
C VAL A 316 15.25 -34.25 -9.96
N VAL A 317 14.98 -33.39 -8.98
CA VAL A 317 14.45 -32.04 -9.17
C VAL A 317 15.60 -31.08 -8.90
N SER A 318 15.96 -30.28 -9.90
CA SER A 318 17.06 -29.32 -9.75
C SER A 318 16.72 -28.27 -8.70
N ARG A 319 17.75 -27.68 -8.08
CA ARG A 319 17.59 -26.55 -7.16
C ARG A 319 16.70 -25.44 -7.76
N GLU A 320 16.89 -25.10 -9.02
CA GLU A 320 16.13 -24.05 -9.70
C GLU A 320 14.65 -24.43 -9.82
N GLU A 321 14.36 -25.66 -10.23
CA GLU A 321 12.99 -26.19 -10.30
C GLU A 321 12.30 -26.23 -8.94
N VAL A 322 13.05 -26.50 -7.86
CA VAL A 322 12.50 -26.48 -6.49
C VAL A 322 11.94 -25.10 -6.14
N TYR A 323 12.73 -24.05 -6.37
CA TYR A 323 12.31 -22.69 -6.05
C TYR A 323 11.30 -22.11 -7.06
N GLU A 324 11.32 -22.59 -8.31
CA GLU A 324 10.27 -22.28 -9.29
C GLU A 324 8.92 -22.85 -8.84
N ALA A 325 8.87 -24.13 -8.45
CA ALA A 325 7.66 -24.77 -7.93
C ALA A 325 7.13 -24.08 -6.66
N LEU A 326 8.03 -23.65 -5.76
CA LEU A 326 7.65 -22.85 -4.59
C LEU A 326 7.09 -21.47 -4.99
N SER A 327 7.65 -20.85 -6.02
CA SER A 327 7.19 -19.56 -6.55
C SER A 327 5.81 -19.64 -7.19
N GLU A 328 5.51 -20.71 -7.93
CA GLU A 328 4.20 -20.97 -8.54
C GLU A 328 3.07 -21.05 -7.51
N ILE A 329 3.35 -21.60 -6.33
CA ILE A 329 2.39 -21.64 -5.20
C ILE A 329 2.44 -20.38 -4.31
N GLY A 330 3.18 -19.36 -4.73
CA GLY A 330 3.23 -18.04 -4.13
C GLY A 330 4.36 -17.81 -3.13
N PHE A 331 5.23 -18.77 -2.81
CA PHE A 331 6.36 -18.54 -1.90
C PHE A 331 7.59 -18.01 -2.63
N GLN A 332 8.12 -16.88 -2.16
CA GLN A 332 9.37 -16.31 -2.65
C GLN A 332 10.40 -16.26 -1.52
N TYR A 333 11.59 -16.80 -1.80
CA TYR A 333 12.70 -16.88 -0.85
C TYR A 333 13.89 -16.06 -1.36
N GLY A 334 14.51 -15.27 -0.49
CA GLY A 334 15.79 -14.62 -0.77
C GLY A 334 16.99 -15.55 -0.56
N SER A 335 18.19 -15.02 -0.77
CA SER A 335 19.45 -15.78 -0.74
C SER A 335 19.70 -16.54 0.55
N MET A 336 19.26 -16.02 1.70
CA MET A 336 19.46 -16.68 2.99
C MET A 336 18.64 -17.97 3.09
N PHE A 337 17.39 -17.96 2.59
CA PHE A 337 16.49 -19.12 2.66
C PHE A 337 16.69 -20.13 1.53
N ARG A 338 17.42 -19.78 0.46
CA ARG A 338 17.63 -20.64 -0.71
C ARG A 338 18.79 -21.63 -0.55
N GLN A 339 18.79 -22.48 0.48
CA GLN A 339 19.92 -23.38 0.81
C GLN A 339 19.74 -24.87 0.41
N LEU A 340 18.56 -25.26 -0.09
CA LEU A 340 18.39 -26.59 -0.69
C LEU A 340 19.28 -26.79 -1.93
N SER A 341 19.82 -28.00 -2.07
CA SER A 341 20.47 -28.51 -3.28
C SER A 341 19.44 -29.26 -4.15
N ASP A 342 19.92 -30.00 -5.14
CA ASP A 342 19.08 -30.89 -5.93
C ASP A 342 18.41 -31.95 -5.04
N VAL A 343 17.09 -32.11 -5.25
CA VAL A 343 16.27 -33.02 -4.46
C VAL A 343 16.08 -34.31 -5.23
N HIS A 344 16.56 -35.41 -4.64
CA HIS A 344 16.34 -36.76 -5.15
C HIS A 344 15.04 -37.31 -4.57
N TYR A 345 14.11 -37.75 -5.41
CA TYR A 345 12.81 -38.24 -4.96
C TYR A 345 12.41 -39.58 -5.59
N CYS A 346 11.60 -40.33 -4.85
CA CYS A 346 10.97 -41.58 -5.29
C CYS A 346 9.45 -41.43 -5.21
N GLN A 347 8.77 -41.40 -6.36
CA GLN A 347 7.31 -41.24 -6.42
C GLN A 347 6.56 -42.41 -5.77
N GLU A 348 7.03 -43.64 -5.98
CA GLU A 348 6.38 -44.87 -5.51
C GLU A 348 6.35 -44.95 -3.98
N LEU A 349 7.48 -44.61 -3.35
CA LEU A 349 7.65 -44.63 -1.91
C LEU A 349 7.34 -43.29 -1.23
N LYS A 350 7.05 -42.25 -2.02
CA LYS A 350 6.77 -40.88 -1.57
C LYS A 350 7.82 -40.35 -0.58
N GLU A 351 9.08 -40.65 -0.86
CA GLU A 351 10.23 -40.24 -0.08
C GLU A 351 11.18 -39.37 -0.91
N GLY A 352 11.96 -38.53 -0.23
CA GLY A 352 12.95 -37.68 -0.84
C GLY A 352 14.16 -37.44 0.06
N ILE A 353 15.30 -37.16 -0.56
CA ILE A 353 16.56 -36.82 0.10
C ILE A 353 17.26 -35.68 -0.63
N THR A 354 17.92 -34.80 0.13
CA THR A 354 18.73 -33.70 -0.41
C THR A 354 19.91 -33.42 0.49
N ASN A 355 21.01 -32.96 -0.11
CA ASN A 355 22.16 -32.43 0.62
C ASN A 355 21.95 -30.94 0.92
N ILE A 356 22.49 -30.46 2.03
CA ILE A 356 22.55 -29.06 2.39
C ILE A 356 23.98 -28.73 2.77
N LYS A 357 24.53 -27.71 2.09
CA LYS A 357 25.77 -27.05 2.47
C LYS A 357 25.43 -25.67 3.01
N VAL A 358 25.56 -25.51 4.32
CA VAL A 358 25.13 -24.31 5.02
C VAL A 358 25.96 -23.11 4.59
N ASN A 359 25.30 -21.98 4.31
CA ASN A 359 25.99 -20.78 3.87
C ASN A 359 26.87 -20.18 5.00
N LYS A 360 27.91 -19.43 4.64
CA LYS A 360 28.90 -18.91 5.62
C LYS A 360 28.30 -18.00 6.68
N GLU A 361 27.21 -17.30 6.37
CA GLU A 361 26.53 -16.41 7.31
C GLU A 361 25.76 -17.20 8.37
N THR A 362 24.98 -18.20 7.94
CA THR A 362 24.24 -19.12 8.83
C THR A 362 25.19 -19.94 9.71
N VAL A 363 26.33 -20.42 9.18
CA VAL A 363 27.33 -21.19 9.95
C VAL A 363 27.83 -20.40 11.17
N ARG A 364 27.99 -19.08 11.06
CA ARG A 364 28.50 -18.23 12.15
C ARG A 364 27.56 -18.17 13.34
N GLU A 365 26.25 -18.35 13.11
CA GLU A 365 25.24 -18.15 14.15
C GLU A 365 24.44 -19.41 14.50
N MET A 366 24.45 -20.46 13.67
CA MET A 366 23.60 -21.65 13.83
C MET A 366 23.72 -22.34 15.20
N HIS A 367 24.90 -22.28 15.84
CA HIS A 367 25.15 -22.87 17.16
C HIS A 367 24.63 -22.03 18.33
N ASN A 368 24.13 -20.81 18.08
CA ASN A 368 23.50 -19.94 19.08
C ASN A 368 22.00 -20.21 19.24
N TYR A 369 21.43 -21.04 18.36
CA TYR A 369 20.01 -21.41 18.32
C TYR A 369 19.83 -22.87 18.78
N CYS A 370 18.63 -23.24 19.23
CA CYS A 370 18.30 -24.65 19.47
C CYS A 370 18.21 -25.41 18.14
N ILE A 371 17.57 -24.79 17.14
CA ILE A 371 17.58 -25.20 15.74
C ILE A 371 17.42 -23.96 14.86
N HIS A 372 18.37 -23.72 13.96
CA HIS A 372 18.35 -22.48 13.18
C HIS A 372 17.09 -22.37 12.29
N PRO A 373 16.29 -21.28 12.37
CA PRO A 373 15.03 -21.15 11.65
C PRO A 373 15.14 -21.37 10.14
N VAL A 374 16.20 -20.84 9.51
CA VAL A 374 16.43 -21.00 8.06
C VAL A 374 16.68 -22.46 7.67
N LEU A 375 17.41 -23.22 8.50
CA LEU A 375 17.73 -24.61 8.22
C LEU A 375 16.50 -25.50 8.42
N LEU A 376 15.75 -25.26 9.49
CA LEU A 376 14.47 -25.91 9.71
C LEU A 376 13.46 -25.58 8.61
N ASP A 377 13.46 -24.35 8.09
CA ASP A 377 12.61 -23.98 6.97
C ASP A 377 12.99 -24.70 5.67
N CYS A 378 14.26 -25.07 5.45
CA CYS A 378 14.66 -25.92 4.32
C CYS A 378 13.93 -27.29 4.38
N PHE A 379 13.71 -27.85 5.57
CA PHE A 379 12.87 -29.05 5.73
C PHE A 379 11.43 -28.77 5.30
N LEU A 380 10.86 -27.63 5.70
CA LEU A 380 9.50 -27.23 5.34
C LEU A 380 9.36 -26.96 3.83
N GLN A 381 10.35 -26.33 3.20
CA GLN A 381 10.41 -26.10 1.76
C GLN A 381 10.38 -27.42 0.97
N MET A 382 11.11 -28.43 1.44
CA MET A 382 11.15 -29.75 0.80
C MET A 382 9.77 -30.43 0.77
N THR A 383 8.87 -30.08 1.70
CA THR A 383 7.48 -30.59 1.66
C THR A 383 6.75 -30.17 0.39
N ALA A 384 7.05 -28.99 -0.18
CA ALA A 384 6.42 -28.54 -1.42
C ALA A 384 6.71 -29.48 -2.60
N ILE A 385 7.92 -30.06 -2.64
CA ILE A 385 8.30 -31.06 -3.66
C ILE A 385 7.51 -32.36 -3.47
N MET A 386 7.29 -32.78 -2.22
CA MET A 386 6.43 -33.94 -1.92
C MET A 386 4.97 -33.67 -2.32
N THR A 387 4.50 -32.43 -2.22
CA THR A 387 3.12 -32.03 -2.52
C THR A 387 2.83 -31.89 -4.02
N SER A 388 3.70 -31.19 -4.77
CA SER A 388 3.48 -30.82 -6.19
C SER A 388 3.32 -32.03 -7.12
N ARG A 389 3.83 -33.19 -6.72
CA ARG A 389 3.76 -34.44 -7.48
C ARG A 389 2.72 -35.44 -6.95
N THR A 390 2.07 -35.16 -5.82
CA THR A 390 1.06 -36.06 -5.21
C THR A 390 -0.33 -35.46 -5.13
N VAL A 391 -0.46 -34.13 -5.07
CA VAL A 391 -1.72 -33.37 -4.97
C VAL A 391 -1.66 -32.19 -5.95
N GLN A 392 -2.74 -31.89 -6.67
CA GLN A 392 -2.86 -30.71 -7.56
C GLN A 392 -2.29 -29.45 -6.89
N SER A 393 -1.67 -28.54 -7.67
CA SER A 393 -1.04 -27.28 -7.28
C SER A 393 -1.92 -26.39 -6.39
N ARG A 394 -2.02 -26.73 -5.10
CA ARG A 394 -2.78 -26.01 -4.08
C ARG A 394 -1.79 -25.41 -3.11
N VAL A 395 -2.03 -24.16 -2.74
CA VAL A 395 -1.24 -23.46 -1.73
C VAL A 395 -1.42 -24.16 -0.38
N GLY A 396 -0.31 -24.65 0.19
CA GLY A 396 -0.24 -25.29 1.49
C GLY A 396 0.63 -24.50 2.45
N PHE A 397 0.22 -24.41 3.71
CA PHE A 397 1.00 -23.80 4.78
C PHE A 397 1.32 -24.85 5.85
N PRO A 398 2.51 -24.79 6.49
CA PRO A 398 2.76 -25.55 7.69
C PRO A 398 1.70 -25.20 8.74
N SER A 399 0.98 -26.21 9.22
CA SER A 399 -0.04 -26.07 10.29
C SER A 399 0.45 -26.56 11.64
N GLY A 400 1.52 -27.37 11.67
CA GLY A 400 2.16 -27.77 12.91
C GLY A 400 3.21 -28.85 12.74
N ILE A 401 3.95 -29.09 13.81
CA ILE A 401 4.90 -30.20 13.96
C ILE A 401 4.46 -30.99 15.19
N GLY A 402 4.06 -32.24 14.99
CA GLY A 402 3.59 -33.09 16.08
C GLY A 402 4.70 -33.53 17.03
N SER A 403 5.93 -33.70 16.52
CA SER A 403 7.11 -33.98 17.33
C SER A 403 8.37 -33.48 16.65
N LEU A 404 9.19 -32.72 17.38
CA LEU A 404 10.56 -32.34 17.02
C LEU A 404 11.49 -32.75 18.16
N VAL A 405 12.56 -33.46 17.81
CA VAL A 405 13.65 -33.83 18.73
C VAL A 405 14.97 -33.42 18.08
N VAL A 406 15.79 -32.65 18.78
CA VAL A 406 17.14 -32.27 18.33
C VAL A 406 18.16 -33.04 19.17
N LEU A 407 18.72 -34.11 18.61
CA LEU A 407 19.66 -34.99 19.31
C LEU A 407 21.06 -34.39 19.38
N ARG A 408 21.50 -33.80 18.28
CA ARG A 408 22.83 -33.20 18.12
C ARG A 408 22.70 -31.87 17.37
N PRO A 409 23.64 -30.93 17.57
CA PRO A 409 23.70 -29.72 16.75
C PRO A 409 23.73 -30.06 15.25
N LEU A 410 23.11 -29.21 14.43
CA LEU A 410 23.20 -29.34 12.98
C LEU A 410 24.66 -29.14 12.51
N GLU A 411 25.01 -29.66 11.34
CA GLU A 411 26.38 -29.61 10.80
C GLU A 411 26.46 -28.72 9.54
N GLU A 412 27.65 -28.24 9.19
CA GLU A 412 27.88 -27.40 8.00
C GLU A 412 27.52 -28.11 6.69
N GLU A 413 27.74 -29.43 6.65
CA GLU A 413 27.35 -30.30 5.53
C GLU A 413 26.51 -31.44 6.10
N MET A 414 25.23 -31.47 5.73
CA MET A 414 24.24 -32.42 6.25
C MET A 414 23.23 -32.79 5.16
N MET A 415 22.34 -33.73 5.46
CA MET A 415 21.28 -34.14 4.56
C MET A 415 19.91 -34.03 5.23
N ILE A 416 18.89 -33.77 4.42
CA ILE A 416 17.49 -33.89 4.82
C ILE A 416 16.90 -35.11 4.14
N TYR A 417 16.27 -35.98 4.92
CA TYR A 417 15.41 -37.05 4.43
C TYR A 417 13.98 -36.80 4.89
N MET A 418 13.01 -37.08 4.02
CA MET A 418 11.60 -37.09 4.40
C MET A 418 10.81 -38.14 3.63
N ARG A 419 9.73 -38.61 4.25
CA ARG A 419 8.72 -39.49 3.67
C ARG A 419 7.33 -38.99 4.01
N THR A 420 6.41 -39.16 3.07
CA THR A 420 4.99 -38.89 3.30
C THR A 420 4.39 -39.98 4.20
N SER A 421 3.85 -39.61 5.36
CA SER A 421 3.23 -40.55 6.30
C SER A 421 1.72 -40.67 6.06
N LYS A 422 1.05 -39.55 5.78
CA LYS A 422 -0.40 -39.51 5.53
C LYS A 422 -0.72 -38.47 4.48
N THR A 423 -1.55 -38.86 3.50
CA THR A 423 -2.11 -37.92 2.53
C THR A 423 -3.63 -37.92 2.69
N SER A 424 -4.21 -36.76 2.95
CA SER A 424 -5.65 -36.52 2.92
C SER A 424 -5.94 -35.36 1.98
N GLY A 425 -7.15 -35.24 1.44
CA GLY A 425 -7.47 -34.25 0.40
C GLY A 425 -7.17 -32.79 0.76
N ASN A 426 -7.08 -32.44 2.05
CA ASN A 426 -6.80 -31.09 2.54
C ASN A 426 -5.57 -31.00 3.47
N CYS A 427 -4.88 -32.10 3.73
CA CYS A 427 -3.71 -32.10 4.62
C CYS A 427 -2.71 -33.20 4.22
N LEU A 428 -1.44 -32.83 4.12
CA LEU A 428 -0.32 -33.74 3.96
C LEU A 428 0.44 -33.80 5.30
N GLU A 429 0.70 -35.01 5.80
CA GLU A 429 1.63 -35.21 6.90
C GLU A 429 2.89 -35.90 6.39
N VAL A 430 4.05 -35.38 6.79
CA VAL A 430 5.36 -35.98 6.51
C VAL A 430 6.12 -36.27 7.81
N CYS A 431 7.02 -37.23 7.73
CA CYS A 431 8.03 -37.50 8.76
C CYS A 431 9.41 -37.46 8.10
N GLY A 432 10.43 -37.04 8.82
CA GLY A 432 11.77 -36.96 8.28
C GLY A 432 12.80 -36.56 9.32
N CYS A 433 14.03 -36.36 8.88
CA CYS A 433 15.13 -36.00 9.76
C CYS A 433 16.21 -35.20 9.02
N PHE A 434 16.98 -34.47 9.81
CA PHE A 434 18.32 -34.02 9.46
C PHE A 434 19.32 -35.11 9.85
N MET A 435 20.30 -35.39 9.00
CA MET A 435 21.33 -36.39 9.24
C MET A 435 22.71 -35.89 8.84
N ASP A 436 23.76 -36.40 9.48
CA ASP A 436 25.13 -36.16 9.04
C ASP A 436 25.44 -36.90 7.73
N LYS A 437 26.62 -36.63 7.15
CA LYS A 437 27.08 -37.28 5.90
C LYS A 437 27.16 -38.81 5.96
N HIS A 438 27.13 -39.40 7.15
CA HIS A 438 27.17 -40.84 7.37
C HIS A 438 25.77 -41.45 7.61
N GLY A 439 24.72 -40.62 7.64
CA GLY A 439 23.34 -41.04 7.84
C GLY A 439 22.90 -41.08 9.31
N SER A 440 23.72 -40.64 10.26
CA SER A 440 23.32 -40.62 11.67
C SER A 440 22.43 -39.40 11.94
N VAL A 441 21.31 -39.59 12.64
CA VAL A 441 20.29 -38.55 12.83
C VAL A 441 20.79 -37.42 13.73
N LEU A 442 20.55 -36.19 13.31
CA LEU A 442 20.84 -34.93 14.03
C LEU A 442 19.58 -34.38 14.68
N ALA A 443 18.48 -34.32 13.92
CA ALA A 443 17.16 -33.92 14.41
C ALA A 443 16.05 -34.70 13.69
N GLU A 444 15.03 -35.13 14.42
CA GLU A 444 13.88 -35.88 13.90
C GLU A 444 12.61 -35.03 13.97
N LEU A 445 11.83 -35.08 12.89
CA LEU A 445 10.53 -34.42 12.77
C LEU A 445 9.47 -35.46 12.42
N LYS A 446 8.44 -35.58 13.26
CA LYS A 446 7.27 -36.42 12.99
C LYS A 446 6.00 -35.60 12.89
N ARG A 447 5.10 -36.07 12.02
CA ARG A 447 3.77 -35.48 11.83
C ARG A 447 3.88 -33.98 11.53
N VAL A 448 4.80 -33.62 10.64
CA VAL A 448 4.86 -32.26 10.09
C VAL A 448 3.67 -32.13 9.14
N ALA A 449 2.70 -31.32 9.53
CA ALA A 449 1.45 -31.18 8.82
C ALA A 449 1.48 -29.94 7.93
N ILE A 450 1.22 -30.13 6.64
CA ILE A 450 0.93 -29.07 5.67
C ILE A 450 -0.57 -29.11 5.41
N THR A 451 -1.26 -28.05 5.83
CA THR A 451 -2.68 -27.90 5.53
C THR A 451 -2.81 -27.15 4.21
N PHE A 452 -3.44 -27.80 3.24
CA PHE A 452 -3.78 -27.16 1.99
C PHE A 452 -5.03 -26.33 2.20
N MET A 453 -5.01 -25.12 1.68
CA MET A 453 -6.25 -24.38 1.61
C MET A 453 -7.24 -25.17 0.75
N LYS A 454 -8.46 -25.39 1.27
CA LYS A 454 -9.54 -26.00 0.48
C LYS A 454 -9.61 -25.26 -0.86
N GLN A 455 -9.60 -26.03 -1.96
CA GLN A 455 -10.08 -25.53 -3.23
C GLN A 455 -11.51 -25.12 -2.93
N ALA A 456 -11.75 -23.82 -3.00
CA ALA A 456 -13.01 -23.32 -2.52
C ALA A 456 -14.12 -23.92 -3.37
N SER A 457 -15.07 -24.59 -2.72
CA SER A 457 -16.46 -24.43 -3.15
C SER A 457 -16.70 -22.93 -3.23
N SER A 458 -16.70 -22.35 -4.43
CA SER A 458 -16.90 -20.92 -4.72
C SER A 458 -16.42 -19.97 -3.59
N ARG A 459 -15.11 -19.66 -3.57
CA ARG A 459 -14.48 -18.72 -2.62
C ARG A 459 -15.06 -17.30 -2.72
N ASP A 460 -15.85 -17.04 -3.75
CA ASP A 460 -16.49 -15.76 -4.01
C ASP A 460 -17.42 -15.31 -2.87
N ASN A 461 -17.80 -16.22 -1.96
CA ASN A 461 -18.80 -15.96 -0.93
C ASN A 461 -18.22 -15.59 0.46
N GLU A 462 -16.93 -15.83 0.73
CA GLU A 462 -16.35 -15.52 2.06
C GLU A 462 -15.96 -14.04 2.23
N PHE A 463 -15.86 -13.30 1.13
CA PHE A 463 -15.40 -11.91 1.08
C PHE A 463 -16.52 -10.90 0.83
N MET A 464 -17.79 -11.34 0.79
CA MET A 464 -18.94 -10.47 0.59
C MET A 464 -19.50 -10.01 1.93
N PHE A 465 -19.64 -8.70 2.10
CA PHE A 465 -20.18 -8.05 3.28
C PHE A 465 -21.28 -7.07 2.88
N GLU A 466 -22.25 -6.91 3.76
CA GLU A 466 -23.32 -5.92 3.61
C GLU A 466 -23.51 -5.14 4.91
N ASN A 467 -24.02 -3.91 4.79
CA ASN A 467 -24.51 -3.16 5.92
C ASN A 467 -26.01 -3.44 6.08
N LYS A 468 -26.41 -4.11 7.16
CA LYS A 468 -27.82 -4.38 7.44
C LYS A 468 -28.35 -3.42 8.50
N TRP A 469 -29.55 -2.90 8.28
CA TRP A 469 -30.27 -2.11 9.27
C TRP A 469 -31.14 -3.02 10.15
N LYS A 470 -30.89 -3.00 11.46
CA LYS A 470 -31.66 -3.74 12.46
C LYS A 470 -32.50 -2.78 13.29
N GLU A 471 -33.81 -3.02 13.36
CA GLU A 471 -34.71 -2.21 14.18
C GLU A 471 -34.37 -2.37 15.68
N VAL A 472 -34.33 -1.25 16.39
CA VAL A 472 -34.11 -1.23 17.84
C VAL A 472 -35.45 -1.03 18.53
N SER A 473 -35.97 -2.09 19.13
CA SER A 473 -37.17 -2.04 19.96
C SER A 473 -36.81 -1.58 21.38
N LEU A 474 -36.87 -0.27 21.63
CA LEU A 474 -36.80 0.33 22.97
C LEU A 474 -38.20 0.79 23.42
N SER A 475 -38.44 0.75 24.73
CA SER A 475 -39.71 1.08 25.39
C SER A 475 -40.27 2.43 24.95
N GLN A 476 -41.54 2.41 24.56
CA GLN A 476 -42.36 3.51 24.05
C GLN A 476 -42.65 4.60 25.10
N THR A 477 -41.63 5.27 25.62
CA THR A 477 -41.81 6.58 26.27
C THR A 477 -41.34 7.66 25.30
N ILE A 478 -42.10 7.82 24.22
CA ILE A 478 -42.07 9.03 23.40
C ILE A 478 -42.59 10.15 24.31
N GLY A 479 -41.75 11.16 24.59
CA GLY A 479 -42.20 12.36 25.31
C GLY A 479 -41.61 12.64 26.70
N TYR A 480 -40.71 11.82 27.24
CA TYR A 480 -39.88 12.22 28.39
C TYR A 480 -38.53 12.75 27.87
N LEU A 481 -38.50 14.02 27.47
CA LEU A 481 -37.26 14.72 27.16
C LEU A 481 -36.42 14.75 28.45
N GLY A 482 -35.24 14.13 28.41
CA GLY A 482 -34.18 14.44 29.37
C GLY A 482 -33.77 15.92 29.27
N ALA A 483 -32.62 16.29 29.85
CA ALA A 483 -32.09 17.63 29.65
C ALA A 483 -31.92 17.91 28.13
N MET A 484 -32.48 19.04 27.65
CA MET A 484 -32.34 19.45 26.26
C MET A 484 -30.85 19.71 25.97
N PRO A 485 -30.25 19.08 24.94
CA PRO A 485 -28.83 19.20 24.69
C PRO A 485 -28.49 20.61 24.17
N ARG A 486 -27.38 21.16 24.66
CA ARG A 486 -26.84 22.44 24.18
C ARG A 486 -25.88 22.16 23.04
N VAL A 487 -26.25 22.54 21.83
CA VAL A 487 -25.56 22.10 20.61
C VAL A 487 -25.20 23.25 19.66
N LEU A 488 -24.12 23.04 18.90
CA LEU A 488 -23.79 23.87 17.75
C LEU A 488 -24.33 23.21 16.47
N VAL A 489 -25.24 23.89 15.79
CA VAL A 489 -25.97 23.35 14.64
C VAL A 489 -25.47 23.99 13.34
N PHE A 490 -24.86 23.21 12.47
CA PHE A 490 -24.61 23.59 11.08
C PHE A 490 -25.89 23.31 10.28
N ALA A 491 -26.74 24.32 10.17
CA ALA A 491 -28.14 24.20 9.80
C ALA A 491 -28.33 23.97 8.29
N ASP A 492 -29.23 23.05 7.94
CA ASP A 492 -29.63 22.77 6.57
C ASP A 492 -30.61 23.82 6.02
N LYS A 493 -30.70 23.92 4.69
CA LYS A 493 -31.68 24.76 4.00
C LYS A 493 -33.04 24.08 3.79
N PHE A 494 -33.17 22.80 4.15
CA PHE A 494 -34.35 21.97 3.94
C PHE A 494 -35.40 22.15 5.05
N GLY A 495 -35.01 22.74 6.19
CA GLY A 495 -35.86 23.07 7.33
C GLY A 495 -35.88 22.01 8.43
N ILE A 496 -34.97 21.03 8.41
CA ILE A 496 -34.87 20.00 9.46
C ILE A 496 -34.33 20.63 10.75
N ALA A 497 -33.29 21.47 10.67
CA ALA A 497 -32.75 22.24 11.78
C ALA A 497 -33.83 23.09 12.48
N GLU A 498 -34.67 23.78 11.70
CA GLU A 498 -35.71 24.65 12.25
C GLU A 498 -36.80 23.86 12.99
N GLN A 499 -37.18 22.68 12.48
CA GLN A 499 -38.13 21.81 13.18
C GLN A 499 -37.56 21.21 14.47
N LEU A 500 -36.24 20.97 14.50
CA LEU A 500 -35.54 20.40 15.66
C LEU A 500 -35.38 21.43 16.80
N LYS A 501 -35.40 22.72 16.49
CA LYS A 501 -35.17 23.83 17.43
C LYS A 501 -35.98 23.78 18.71
N LYS A 502 -37.24 23.34 18.65
CA LYS A 502 -38.13 23.20 19.82
C LYS A 502 -37.72 22.09 20.81
N TYR A 503 -36.80 21.22 20.42
CA TYR A 503 -36.28 20.11 21.23
C TYR A 503 -34.85 20.35 21.74
N LEU A 504 -34.20 21.44 21.33
CA LEU A 504 -32.83 21.79 21.69
C LEU A 504 -32.80 22.90 22.76
N HIS A 505 -31.69 23.01 23.48
CA HIS A 505 -31.53 24.07 24.48
C HIS A 505 -31.64 25.47 23.82
N PRO A 506 -32.27 26.48 24.47
CA PRO A 506 -32.37 27.84 23.92
C PRO A 506 -31.03 28.50 23.58
N ASP A 507 -29.96 28.15 24.30
CA ASP A 507 -28.59 28.64 24.06
C ASP A 507 -27.83 27.88 22.96
N SER A 508 -28.51 26.99 22.22
CA SER A 508 -27.94 26.34 21.03
C SER A 508 -27.76 27.36 19.91
N ARG A 509 -26.62 27.29 19.20
CA ARG A 509 -26.26 28.23 18.14
C ARG A 509 -26.42 27.60 16.76
N TYR A 510 -26.86 28.39 15.79
CA TYR A 510 -27.07 27.95 14.41
C TYR A 510 -26.11 28.67 13.48
N VAL A 511 -25.39 27.91 12.66
CA VAL A 511 -24.46 28.39 11.63
C VAL A 511 -25.07 28.07 10.27
N MET A 512 -25.37 29.11 9.49
CA MET A 512 -25.92 28.97 8.14
C MET A 512 -24.78 28.79 7.12
N TYR A 513 -25.07 28.08 6.02
CA TYR A 513 -24.06 27.76 5.02
C TYR A 513 -23.54 29.02 4.31
N GLU A 514 -24.41 30.00 4.03
CA GLU A 514 -24.08 31.27 3.35
C GLU A 514 -23.09 32.10 4.18
N ASP A 515 -23.28 32.11 5.50
CA ASP A 515 -22.41 32.84 6.43
C ASP A 515 -20.99 32.26 6.44
N TRP A 516 -20.86 30.95 6.19
CA TRP A 516 -19.57 30.28 6.08
C TRP A 516 -18.96 30.40 4.68
N GLU A 517 -19.77 30.26 3.62
CA GLU A 517 -19.29 30.35 2.24
C GLU A 517 -18.71 31.74 1.95
N ALA A 518 -19.35 32.82 2.44
CA ALA A 518 -18.82 34.17 2.33
C ALA A 518 -17.45 34.37 3.01
N LEU A 519 -17.08 33.51 3.97
CA LEU A 519 -15.80 33.58 4.68
C LEU A 519 -14.66 32.86 3.94
N LEU A 520 -14.96 31.90 3.07
CA LEU A 520 -13.97 31.24 2.22
C LEU A 520 -13.36 32.20 1.18
N GLU A 521 -14.12 33.23 0.78
CA GLU A 521 -13.68 34.26 -0.17
C GLU A 521 -12.84 35.36 0.51
N GLY A 522 -12.79 35.41 1.84
CA GLY A 522 -11.98 36.34 2.63
C GLY A 522 -10.74 35.68 3.25
N HIS A 523 -9.66 36.43 3.46
CA HIS A 523 -8.42 35.97 4.15
C HIS A 523 -8.60 35.65 5.67
N THR A 524 -9.80 35.30 6.13
CA THR A 524 -10.12 35.01 7.53
C THR A 524 -10.11 33.51 7.80
N GLN A 525 -8.91 32.94 7.97
CA GLN A 525 -8.69 31.50 8.13
C GLN A 525 -9.16 30.89 9.48
N ASN A 526 -9.90 31.59 10.35
CA ASN A 526 -9.99 31.21 11.77
C ASN A 526 -11.35 31.37 12.48
N LYS A 527 -12.49 31.51 11.78
CA LYS A 527 -13.79 31.70 12.48
C LYS A 527 -14.39 30.41 13.06
N MET A 528 -14.23 29.26 12.40
CA MET A 528 -14.68 27.96 12.94
C MET A 528 -14.01 27.62 14.28
N ARG A 529 -12.78 28.09 14.53
CA ARG A 529 -12.14 27.96 15.84
C ARG A 529 -12.88 28.73 16.94
N ALA A 530 -13.46 29.88 16.65
CA ALA A 530 -14.18 30.67 17.65
C ALA A 530 -15.57 30.09 17.98
N ASP A 531 -16.20 29.39 17.03
CA ASP A 531 -17.60 28.98 17.16
C ASP A 531 -17.80 27.66 17.95
N VAL A 532 -16.74 26.85 18.12
CA VAL A 532 -16.81 25.53 18.79
C VAL A 532 -16.45 25.62 20.29
N GLU A 533 -17.10 26.50 21.06
CA GLU A 533 -16.88 26.61 22.53
C GLU A 533 -18.12 26.24 23.34
N ASP A 534 -17.93 25.44 24.41
CA ASP A 534 -18.92 25.11 25.43
C ASP A 534 -20.25 24.47 24.94
N TYR A 535 -20.17 23.56 23.96
CA TYR A 535 -21.31 22.73 23.52
C TYR A 535 -21.11 21.25 23.85
N ASP A 536 -22.21 20.55 24.13
CA ASP A 536 -22.21 19.11 24.39
C ASP A 536 -21.98 18.33 23.10
N ASP A 537 -22.70 18.72 22.03
CA ASP A 537 -22.64 18.10 20.71
C ASP A 537 -22.62 19.13 19.57
N ILE A 538 -22.00 18.74 18.45
CA ILE A 538 -22.15 19.42 17.15
C ILE A 538 -23.14 18.62 16.31
N LEU A 539 -24.16 19.29 15.77
CA LEU A 539 -25.05 18.74 14.77
C LEU A 539 -24.64 19.26 13.39
N PHE A 540 -24.14 18.39 12.53
CA PHE A 540 -23.72 18.73 11.18
C PHE A 540 -24.79 18.31 10.15
N LEU A 541 -25.67 19.24 9.74
CA LEU A 541 -26.80 18.97 8.83
C LEU A 541 -26.52 19.40 7.38
N TRP A 542 -25.34 19.95 7.07
CA TRP A 542 -25.01 20.36 5.69
C TRP A 542 -24.91 19.18 4.71
N GLY A 543 -24.85 17.94 5.20
CA GLY A 543 -25.02 16.73 4.39
C GLY A 543 -26.37 16.65 3.67
N ILE A 544 -27.40 17.34 4.16
CA ILE A 544 -28.76 17.32 3.59
C ILE A 544 -28.85 18.14 2.30
N GLN A 545 -27.88 19.03 2.05
CA GLN A 545 -27.90 19.92 0.90
C GLN A 545 -27.97 19.15 -0.42
N LYS A 546 -29.09 19.30 -1.13
CA LYS A 546 -29.29 18.73 -2.47
C LYS A 546 -28.30 19.34 -3.45
N LEU A 547 -27.70 18.48 -4.27
CA LEU A 547 -26.76 18.85 -5.32
C LEU A 547 -27.48 18.97 -6.66
N ASN A 548 -26.95 19.83 -7.53
CA ASN A 548 -27.41 19.90 -8.91
C ASN A 548 -26.60 18.92 -9.77
N GLU A 549 -27.22 17.78 -10.11
CA GLU A 549 -26.62 16.74 -10.94
C GLU A 549 -26.45 17.12 -12.42
N ASP A 550 -27.14 18.17 -12.91
CA ASP A 550 -27.03 18.65 -14.29
C ASP A 550 -25.64 19.26 -14.59
N PHE A 551 -24.90 19.66 -13.55
CA PHE A 551 -23.56 20.25 -13.66
C PHE A 551 -22.54 19.48 -12.81
N PRO A 552 -21.96 18.40 -13.34
CA PRO A 552 -21.07 17.50 -12.59
C PRO A 552 -19.89 18.20 -11.90
N SER A 553 -19.30 19.23 -12.51
CA SER A 553 -18.23 20.02 -11.89
C SER A 553 -18.71 20.85 -10.69
N LYS A 554 -19.93 21.39 -10.72
CA LYS A 554 -20.54 22.10 -9.59
C LYS A 554 -20.89 21.15 -8.45
N ALA A 555 -21.36 19.95 -8.77
CA ALA A 555 -21.61 18.92 -7.76
C ALA A 555 -20.32 18.55 -7.00
N VAL A 556 -19.19 18.43 -7.71
CA VAL A 556 -17.87 18.23 -7.08
C VAL A 556 -17.49 19.40 -6.18
N ASP A 557 -17.65 20.64 -6.64
CA ASP A 557 -17.31 21.83 -5.85
C ASP A 557 -18.12 21.90 -4.56
N GLN A 558 -19.43 21.70 -4.64
CA GLN A 558 -20.34 21.70 -3.49
C GLN A 558 -20.01 20.57 -2.50
N LEU A 559 -19.75 19.35 -2.99
CA LEU A 559 -19.31 18.22 -2.15
C LEU A 559 -17.98 18.51 -1.46
N ALA A 560 -17.00 19.01 -2.21
CA ALA A 560 -15.67 19.31 -1.68
C ALA A 560 -15.73 20.41 -0.61
N LYS A 561 -16.54 21.45 -0.82
CA LYS A 561 -16.81 22.49 0.18
C LYS A 561 -17.47 21.93 1.44
N CYS A 562 -18.46 21.04 1.29
CA CYS A 562 -19.09 20.38 2.43
C CYS A 562 -18.09 19.51 3.22
N CYS A 563 -17.25 18.75 2.53
CA CYS A 563 -16.19 17.95 3.16
C CYS A 563 -15.14 18.84 3.85
N GLU A 564 -14.73 19.95 3.24
CA GLU A 564 -13.80 20.91 3.83
C GLU A 564 -14.39 21.57 5.09
N ALA A 565 -15.66 21.99 5.06
CA ALA A 565 -16.35 22.49 6.24
C ALA A 565 -16.34 21.47 7.37
N TYR A 566 -16.71 20.22 7.06
CA TYR A 566 -16.73 19.13 8.03
C TYR A 566 -15.32 18.85 8.61
N ARG A 567 -14.30 18.85 7.76
CA ARG A 567 -12.89 18.72 8.15
C ARG A 567 -12.48 19.84 9.12
N GLN A 568 -12.79 21.09 8.83
CA GLN A 568 -12.44 22.22 9.69
C GLN A 568 -13.09 22.14 11.08
N VAL A 569 -14.31 21.62 11.17
CA VAL A 569 -14.97 21.33 12.45
C VAL A 569 -14.16 20.31 13.26
N ILE A 570 -13.73 19.22 12.63
CA ILE A 570 -12.94 18.17 13.28
C ILE A 570 -11.58 18.70 13.75
N VAL A 571 -10.89 19.47 12.90
CA VAL A 571 -9.61 20.08 13.24
C VAL A 571 -9.76 21.06 14.41
N ALA A 572 -10.79 21.90 14.41
CA ALA A 572 -11.05 22.85 15.50
C ALA A 572 -11.33 22.14 16.83
N LEU A 573 -12.10 21.06 16.81
CA LEU A 573 -12.37 20.24 18.01
C LEU A 573 -11.09 19.61 18.58
N ARG A 574 -10.25 19.08 17.69
CA ARG A 574 -9.00 18.42 18.05
C ARG A 574 -8.00 19.38 18.67
N GLU A 575 -7.79 20.55 18.05
CA GLU A 575 -6.90 21.60 18.56
C GLU A 575 -7.30 22.09 19.95
N LYS A 576 -8.61 22.11 20.25
CA LYS A 576 -9.15 22.52 21.55
C LYS A 576 -9.21 21.41 22.59
N MET A 577 -8.88 20.16 22.25
CA MET A 577 -9.02 19.00 23.13
C MET A 577 -10.45 18.89 23.72
N SER A 578 -11.46 19.27 22.93
CA SER A 578 -12.85 19.27 23.36
C SER A 578 -13.39 17.85 23.51
N ARG A 579 -14.25 17.62 24.50
CA ARG A 579 -14.98 16.34 24.68
C ARG A 579 -16.29 16.28 23.88
N CYS A 580 -16.56 17.31 23.07
CA CYS A 580 -17.78 17.43 22.28
C CYS A 580 -17.88 16.31 21.24
N SER A 581 -19.08 15.76 21.06
CA SER A 581 -19.33 14.75 20.04
C SER A 581 -19.83 15.37 18.74
N VAL A 582 -19.54 14.73 17.60
CA VAL A 582 -19.96 15.19 16.27
C VAL A 582 -21.04 14.26 15.75
N ARG A 583 -22.24 14.81 15.55
CA ARG A 583 -23.39 14.08 14.99
C ARG A 583 -23.67 14.57 13.58
N VAL A 584 -23.40 13.72 12.61
CA VAL A 584 -23.63 13.99 11.19
C VAL A 584 -25.04 13.55 10.84
N ILE A 585 -25.88 14.49 10.41
CA ILE A 585 -27.24 14.19 9.99
C ILE A 585 -27.29 14.17 8.46
N THR A 586 -27.66 13.02 7.90
CA THR A 586 -27.90 12.85 6.48
C THR A 586 -29.40 12.68 6.22
N TYR A 587 -29.77 12.85 4.96
CA TYR A 587 -31.16 12.72 4.52
C TYR A 587 -31.22 11.82 3.30
N ARG A 588 -31.99 10.74 3.41
CA ARG A 588 -32.25 9.80 2.32
C ARG A 588 -30.97 9.27 1.66
N THR A 589 -30.00 8.84 2.47
CA THR A 589 -28.74 8.24 1.96
C THR A 589 -28.69 6.72 2.09
N THR A 590 -29.80 6.08 2.47
CA THR A 590 -29.88 4.63 2.70
C THR A 590 -30.90 3.93 1.80
N GLU A 591 -30.48 2.78 1.26
CA GLU A 591 -31.22 1.85 0.38
C GLU A 591 -32.43 2.40 -0.39
N ARG A 592 -33.64 2.24 0.15
CA ARG A 592 -34.91 2.48 -0.57
C ARG A 592 -35.30 3.95 -0.66
N ASP A 593 -34.69 4.81 0.17
CA ASP A 593 -35.16 6.19 0.32
C ASP A 593 -34.41 7.17 -0.59
N VAL A 594 -33.29 6.73 -1.20
CA VAL A 594 -32.43 7.57 -2.01
C VAL A 594 -33.13 8.01 -3.30
N ASP A 595 -33.51 9.28 -3.38
CA ASP A 595 -34.28 9.85 -4.49
C ASP A 595 -33.64 11.10 -5.12
N HIS A 596 -32.55 11.63 -4.53
CA HIS A 596 -31.75 12.70 -5.11
C HIS A 596 -30.32 12.67 -4.59
N VAL A 597 -29.40 13.24 -5.37
CA VAL A 597 -28.00 13.38 -4.97
C VAL A 597 -27.84 14.54 -3.98
N ASN A 598 -27.19 14.30 -2.84
CA ASN A 598 -26.90 15.32 -1.82
C ASN A 598 -25.49 15.16 -1.24
N CYS A 599 -25.07 16.12 -0.40
CA CYS A 599 -23.73 16.10 0.21
C CYS A 599 -23.48 14.90 1.15
N GLY A 600 -24.53 14.33 1.74
CA GLY A 600 -24.47 13.21 2.67
C GLY A 600 -23.90 11.94 2.05
N PHE A 601 -23.97 11.81 0.72
CA PHE A 601 -23.39 10.69 -0.04
C PHE A 601 -21.90 10.51 0.25
N ALA A 602 -21.17 11.61 0.52
CA ALA A 602 -19.74 11.58 0.81
C ALA A 602 -19.42 11.46 2.32
N LEU A 603 -20.30 11.95 3.19
CA LEU A 603 -19.99 12.09 4.61
C LEU A 603 -19.92 10.75 5.36
N HIS A 604 -20.60 9.71 4.89
CA HIS A 604 -20.52 8.37 5.49
C HIS A 604 -19.09 7.83 5.48
N GLY A 605 -18.48 7.71 4.30
CA GLY A 605 -17.10 7.22 4.17
C GLY A 605 -16.10 8.13 4.87
N MET A 606 -16.27 9.46 4.74
CA MET A 606 -15.40 10.42 5.41
C MET A 606 -15.41 10.25 6.94
N THR A 607 -16.60 10.16 7.53
CA THR A 607 -16.77 10.05 8.99
C THR A 607 -16.21 8.75 9.53
N ARG A 608 -16.37 7.63 8.82
CA ARG A 608 -15.75 6.35 9.19
C ARG A 608 -14.23 6.45 9.23
N THR A 609 -13.61 7.12 8.26
CA THR A 609 -12.18 7.42 8.34
C THR A 609 -11.84 8.33 9.53
N CYS A 610 -12.61 9.39 9.79
CA CYS A 610 -12.38 10.27 10.93
C CYS A 610 -12.45 9.54 12.28
N VAL A 611 -13.36 8.56 12.43
CA VAL A 611 -13.42 7.68 13.61
C VAL A 611 -12.11 6.92 13.83
N THR A 612 -11.50 6.42 12.75
CA THR A 612 -10.21 5.70 12.84
C THR A 612 -9.01 6.63 13.10
N GLU A 613 -9.06 7.86 12.58
CA GLU A 613 -7.91 8.78 12.59
C GLU A 613 -7.88 9.72 13.80
N VAL A 614 -9.06 10.07 14.33
CA VAL A 614 -9.24 11.03 15.44
C VAL A 614 -10.08 10.38 16.56
N PRO A 615 -9.60 9.30 17.21
CA PRO A 615 -10.36 8.52 18.19
C PRO A 615 -10.75 9.30 19.45
N GLU A 616 -10.12 10.45 19.69
CA GLU A 616 -10.46 11.37 20.77
C GLU A 616 -11.84 12.05 20.60
N ILE A 617 -12.31 12.21 19.36
CA ILE A 617 -13.63 12.76 19.04
C ILE A 617 -14.61 11.60 18.85
N THR A 618 -15.77 11.70 19.48
CA THR A 618 -16.83 10.70 19.29
C THR A 618 -17.73 11.13 18.13
N PHE A 619 -17.97 10.25 17.17
CA PHE A 619 -18.83 10.50 16.01
C PHE A 619 -20.10 9.66 16.06
N GLN A 620 -21.20 10.20 15.52
CA GLN A 620 -22.44 9.47 15.25
C GLN A 620 -23.00 9.91 13.90
N MET A 621 -23.41 8.97 13.06
CA MET A 621 -24.12 9.25 11.81
C MET A 621 -25.59 8.89 11.97
N ILE A 622 -26.48 9.80 11.58
CA ILE A 622 -27.92 9.63 11.67
C ILE A 622 -28.55 9.95 10.31
N ASP A 623 -29.11 8.96 9.63
CA ASP A 623 -29.83 9.14 8.37
C ASP A 623 -31.34 9.24 8.59
N LEU A 624 -31.97 10.23 7.96
CA LEU A 624 -33.42 10.46 8.02
C LEU A 624 -34.08 10.06 6.69
N SER A 625 -35.08 9.18 6.74
CA SER A 625 -35.87 8.81 5.54
C SER A 625 -36.92 9.86 5.15
N SER A 626 -37.42 10.65 6.11
CA SER A 626 -38.42 11.69 5.88
C SER A 626 -38.22 12.90 6.79
N SER A 627 -38.81 14.03 6.42
CA SER A 627 -38.86 15.25 7.23
C SER A 627 -40.18 15.39 8.00
N SER A 628 -40.88 14.27 8.22
CA SER A 628 -42.15 14.26 8.96
C SER A 628 -41.92 14.65 10.42
N SER A 629 -42.92 15.27 11.04
CA SER A 629 -42.85 15.66 12.46
C SER A 629 -42.57 14.47 13.39
N LEU A 630 -42.98 13.27 12.98
CA LEU A 630 -42.73 12.01 13.67
C LEU A 630 -41.23 11.66 13.64
N ASP A 631 -40.61 11.62 12.45
CA ASP A 631 -39.17 11.33 12.32
C ASP A 631 -38.30 12.38 13.04
N ILE A 632 -38.70 13.66 13.00
CA ILE A 632 -38.00 14.73 13.74
C ILE A 632 -38.12 14.54 15.26
N SER A 633 -39.28 14.08 15.75
CA SER A 633 -39.43 13.77 17.18
C SER A 633 -38.56 12.58 17.60
N VAL A 634 -38.42 11.57 16.74
CA VAL A 634 -37.54 10.43 16.99
C VAL A 634 -36.07 10.84 16.90
N LEU A 635 -35.71 11.76 16.00
CA LEU A 635 -34.36 12.34 15.96
C LEU A 635 -34.01 13.00 17.30
N ALA A 636 -34.92 13.81 17.86
CA ALA A 636 -34.70 14.41 19.17
C ALA A 636 -34.50 13.36 20.28
N ASP A 637 -35.28 12.27 20.24
CA ASP A 637 -35.11 11.13 21.14
C ASP A 637 -33.76 10.42 20.96
N VAL A 638 -33.28 10.25 19.72
CA VAL A 638 -31.96 9.69 19.40
C VAL A 638 -30.85 10.56 19.97
N LEU A 639 -30.98 11.89 19.88
CA LEU A 639 -30.00 12.83 20.42
C LEU A 639 -29.80 12.67 21.93
N VAL A 640 -30.85 12.33 22.68
CA VAL A 640 -30.78 12.21 24.14
C VAL A 640 -30.49 10.78 24.60
N LYS A 641 -31.15 9.78 24.00
CA LYS A 641 -31.18 8.40 24.50
C LYS A 641 -30.09 7.51 23.91
N TYR A 642 -29.62 7.79 22.69
CA TYR A 642 -28.70 6.91 21.95
C TYR A 642 -27.29 7.50 21.95
N LYS A 643 -26.46 7.01 22.88
CA LYS A 643 -25.07 7.43 22.99
C LYS A 643 -24.28 7.05 21.73
N SER A 644 -23.53 8.01 21.21
CA SER A 644 -22.75 7.90 19.97
C SER A 644 -21.80 6.69 19.94
N ARG A 645 -21.23 6.29 21.09
CA ARG A 645 -20.33 5.12 21.17
C ARG A 645 -21.03 3.77 21.03
N ASP A 646 -22.26 3.68 21.52
CA ASP A 646 -23.04 2.43 21.52
C ASP A 646 -23.80 2.27 20.19
N TYR A 647 -24.17 3.40 19.58
CA TYR A 647 -24.94 3.48 18.34
C TYR A 647 -24.27 4.46 17.37
N PRO A 648 -23.15 4.07 16.72
CA PRO A 648 -22.37 4.97 15.86
C PRO A 648 -23.09 5.30 14.55
N GLU A 649 -23.97 4.43 14.07
CA GLU A 649 -24.76 4.65 12.86
C GLU A 649 -26.23 4.30 13.10
N VAL A 650 -27.10 5.28 12.86
CA VAL A 650 -28.54 5.20 13.10
C VAL A 650 -29.28 5.60 11.84
N ARG A 651 -30.39 4.92 11.54
CA ARG A 651 -31.35 5.32 10.52
C ARG A 651 -32.72 5.50 11.16
N ILE A 652 -33.43 6.56 10.81
CA ILE A 652 -34.78 6.85 11.27
C ILE A 652 -35.74 6.77 10.09
N SER A 653 -36.76 5.93 10.23
CA SER A 653 -37.77 5.78 9.20
C SER A 653 -39.14 5.46 9.76
N GLU A 654 -40.15 6.22 9.34
CA GLU A 654 -41.55 6.07 9.76
C GLU A 654 -41.72 6.04 11.29
N GLY A 655 -40.98 6.88 12.00
CA GLY A 655 -40.97 6.95 13.46
C GLY A 655 -40.27 5.77 14.15
N ARG A 656 -39.51 4.96 13.42
CA ARG A 656 -38.75 3.82 13.94
C ARG A 656 -37.25 4.06 13.81
N THR A 657 -36.49 3.48 14.73
CA THR A 657 -35.03 3.63 14.81
C THR A 657 -34.36 2.31 14.45
N PHE A 658 -33.40 2.38 13.54
CA PHE A 658 -32.60 1.26 13.08
C PHE A 658 -31.12 1.54 13.33
N VAL A 659 -30.34 0.50 13.59
CA VAL A 659 -28.89 0.60 13.77
C VAL A 659 -28.17 -0.25 12.74
N ALA A 660 -27.00 0.21 12.31
CA ALA A 660 -26.19 -0.50 11.32
C ALA A 660 -25.51 -1.73 11.94
N GLU A 661 -25.50 -2.83 11.20
CA GLU A 661 -24.75 -4.04 11.51
C GLU A 661 -24.02 -4.49 10.24
N ILE A 662 -22.69 -4.44 10.28
CA ILE A 662 -21.86 -5.03 9.24
C ILE A 662 -21.84 -6.54 9.45
N ARG A 663 -22.29 -7.29 8.44
CA ARG A 663 -22.28 -8.75 8.47
C ARG A 663 -21.81 -9.33 7.16
N ARG A 664 -21.37 -10.58 7.20
CA ARG A 664 -21.13 -11.36 5.98
C ARG A 664 -22.45 -11.59 5.25
N THR A 665 -22.46 -11.43 3.94
CA THR A 665 -23.63 -11.67 3.10
C THR A 665 -23.73 -13.17 2.78
N PRO A 666 -24.75 -13.89 3.28
CA PRO A 666 -24.98 -15.27 2.87
C PRO A 666 -25.54 -15.28 1.44
N PHE A 667 -24.97 -16.10 0.55
CA PHE A 667 -25.54 -16.32 -0.76
C PHE A 667 -26.64 -17.38 -0.65
N ASP A 668 -27.90 -16.95 -0.63
CA ASP A 668 -29.05 -17.84 -0.64
C ASP A 668 -29.72 -17.79 -2.01
N ASN A 669 -29.52 -18.84 -2.82
CA ASN A 669 -30.17 -18.99 -4.14
C ASN A 669 -31.71 -19.06 -4.04
N THR A 670 -32.28 -19.11 -2.82
CA THR A 670 -33.73 -19.19 -2.60
C THR A 670 -34.39 -17.86 -2.27
N MET A 671 -33.63 -16.79 -2.02
CA MET A 671 -34.19 -15.47 -1.76
C MET A 671 -34.39 -14.72 -3.08
N LEU A 672 -35.63 -14.74 -3.56
CA LEU A 672 -36.14 -13.80 -4.56
C LEU A 672 -35.93 -12.37 -4.03
N SER A 673 -34.85 -11.75 -4.47
CA SER A 673 -34.77 -10.29 -4.49
C SER A 673 -35.98 -9.73 -5.25
N ASP A 674 -36.53 -8.60 -4.81
CA ASP A 674 -37.52 -7.83 -5.59
C ASP A 674 -36.96 -7.39 -6.96
N ILE A 675 -35.64 -7.55 -7.16
CA ILE A 675 -34.94 -7.38 -8.43
C ILE A 675 -34.97 -8.72 -9.19
N PRO A 676 -35.58 -8.78 -10.40
CA PRO A 676 -35.62 -10.00 -11.18
C PRO A 676 -34.20 -10.50 -11.49
N LEU A 677 -33.83 -11.63 -10.90
CA LEU A 677 -32.63 -12.38 -11.24
C LEU A 677 -32.86 -13.09 -12.57
N TYR A 678 -32.24 -12.60 -13.65
CA TYR A 678 -32.19 -13.33 -14.90
C TYR A 678 -31.19 -14.49 -14.74
N GLU A 679 -31.69 -15.72 -14.60
CA GLU A 679 -30.86 -16.92 -14.65
C GLU A 679 -30.01 -16.95 -15.93
N SER A 680 -28.77 -17.42 -15.77
CA SER A 680 -27.68 -17.25 -16.71
C SER A 680 -27.96 -17.90 -18.07
N GLN A 681 -28.09 -17.06 -19.11
CA GLN A 681 -27.57 -17.45 -20.41
C GLN A 681 -26.07 -17.73 -20.24
N LYS A 682 -25.57 -18.79 -20.89
CA LYS A 682 -24.18 -19.29 -20.84
C LYS A 682 -23.06 -18.27 -21.20
N LYS A 683 -23.36 -16.98 -21.36
CA LYS A 683 -22.40 -15.89 -21.61
C LYS A 683 -22.81 -14.65 -20.82
N LEU A 684 -21.94 -14.21 -19.90
CA LEU A 684 -22.13 -12.99 -19.10
C LEU A 684 -22.19 -11.74 -19.97
N PHE A 685 -21.48 -11.74 -21.10
CA PHE A 685 -21.44 -10.61 -22.03
C PHE A 685 -21.92 -11.00 -23.43
N LYS A 686 -22.47 -10.02 -24.14
CA LYS A 686 -23.01 -10.15 -25.50
C LYS A 686 -21.95 -9.76 -26.53
N GLN A 687 -21.93 -10.50 -27.63
CA GLN A 687 -20.95 -10.29 -28.70
C GLN A 687 -21.26 -9.04 -29.55
N ASN A 688 -22.54 -8.71 -29.71
CA ASN A 688 -23.00 -7.52 -30.46
C ASN A 688 -23.37 -6.36 -29.52
N ALA A 689 -22.59 -6.14 -28.44
CA ALA A 689 -22.81 -5.06 -27.51
C ALA A 689 -21.48 -4.44 -27.08
N VAL A 690 -21.53 -3.14 -26.76
CA VAL A 690 -20.36 -2.36 -26.34
C VAL A 690 -20.30 -2.25 -24.82
N TYR A 691 -19.12 -2.50 -24.28
CA TYR A 691 -18.79 -2.33 -22.86
C TYR A 691 -17.73 -1.26 -22.71
N VAL A 692 -18.05 -0.19 -21.99
CA VAL A 692 -17.17 0.96 -21.76
C VAL A 692 -16.43 0.77 -20.45
N VAL A 693 -15.10 0.77 -20.47
CA VAL A 693 -14.26 0.64 -19.27
C VAL A 693 -13.44 1.92 -19.10
N VAL A 694 -13.81 2.74 -18.13
CA VAL A 694 -13.11 3.98 -17.80
C VAL A 694 -11.98 3.67 -16.83
N GLY A 695 -10.78 4.18 -17.09
CA GLY A 695 -9.56 3.78 -16.36
C GLY A 695 -8.99 2.44 -16.84
N GLY A 696 -9.51 1.91 -17.96
CA GLY A 696 -9.21 0.56 -18.44
C GLY A 696 -7.80 0.33 -19.00
N LEU A 697 -6.81 1.20 -18.77
CA LEU A 697 -5.42 0.99 -19.22
C LEU A 697 -4.50 0.45 -18.11
N THR A 698 -4.97 0.43 -16.86
CA THR A 698 -4.14 0.11 -15.69
C THR A 698 -4.93 -0.65 -14.63
N GLY A 699 -4.25 -1.46 -13.81
CA GLY A 699 -4.80 -2.09 -12.62
C GLY A 699 -6.12 -2.85 -12.86
N LEU A 700 -7.05 -2.71 -11.92
CA LEU A 700 -8.38 -3.35 -11.98
C LEU A 700 -9.17 -3.01 -13.25
N GLY A 701 -8.97 -1.81 -13.81
CA GLY A 701 -9.63 -1.41 -15.05
C GLY A 701 -9.22 -2.30 -16.23
N PHE A 702 -7.93 -2.62 -16.37
CA PHE A 702 -7.48 -3.50 -17.46
C PHE A 702 -7.84 -4.97 -17.21
N GLU A 703 -7.82 -5.41 -15.95
CA GLU A 703 -8.34 -6.75 -15.60
C GLU A 703 -9.84 -6.88 -15.93
N THR A 704 -10.60 -5.80 -15.80
CA THR A 704 -12.01 -5.76 -16.25
C THR A 704 -12.13 -5.91 -17.77
N VAL A 705 -11.22 -5.31 -18.54
CA VAL A 705 -11.16 -5.48 -20.00
C VAL A 705 -10.89 -6.95 -20.36
N LYS A 706 -9.93 -7.60 -19.68
CA LYS A 706 -9.64 -9.03 -19.87
C LYS A 706 -10.85 -9.89 -19.52
N PHE A 707 -11.45 -9.64 -18.36
CA PHE A 707 -12.63 -10.36 -17.89
C PHE A 707 -13.80 -10.28 -18.87
N ILE A 708 -14.07 -9.10 -19.44
CA ILE A 708 -15.13 -8.93 -20.45
C ILE A 708 -14.79 -9.72 -21.72
N ALA A 709 -13.54 -9.66 -22.21
CA ALA A 709 -13.12 -10.37 -23.41
C ALA A 709 -13.20 -11.90 -23.24
N GLU A 710 -12.74 -12.40 -22.09
CA GLU A 710 -12.77 -13.80 -21.68
C GLU A 710 -14.18 -14.37 -21.62
N ASN A 711 -15.13 -13.55 -21.14
CA ASN A 711 -16.52 -13.97 -20.90
C ASN A 711 -17.49 -13.60 -22.03
N GLY A 712 -16.96 -13.39 -23.24
CA GLY A 712 -17.75 -13.31 -24.48
C GLY A 712 -18.17 -11.91 -24.92
N GLY A 713 -17.60 -10.85 -24.34
CA GLY A 713 -17.87 -9.47 -24.73
C GLY A 713 -17.18 -9.11 -26.03
N GLY A 714 -17.96 -8.80 -27.07
CA GLY A 714 -17.42 -8.64 -28.41
C GLY A 714 -16.88 -7.25 -28.75
N CYS A 715 -17.35 -6.20 -28.07
CA CYS A 715 -16.90 -4.82 -28.30
C CYS A 715 -16.54 -4.15 -26.96
N ILE A 716 -15.28 -3.75 -26.79
CA ILE A 716 -14.78 -3.13 -25.55
C ILE A 716 -14.15 -1.77 -25.88
N ALA A 717 -14.65 -0.72 -25.24
CA ALA A 717 -14.14 0.64 -25.37
C ALA A 717 -13.41 1.06 -24.08
N ILE A 718 -12.12 1.34 -24.17
CA ILE A 718 -11.32 1.84 -23.05
C ILE A 718 -11.28 3.36 -23.08
N LEU A 719 -11.72 4.00 -22.00
CA LEU A 719 -11.62 5.45 -21.81
C LEU A 719 -10.48 5.78 -20.84
N SER A 720 -9.54 6.64 -21.28
CA SER A 720 -8.49 7.19 -20.41
C SER A 720 -7.98 8.53 -20.94
N ARG A 721 -7.50 9.38 -20.03
CA ARG A 721 -6.88 10.68 -20.35
C ARG A 721 -5.55 10.52 -21.09
N LYS A 722 -4.78 9.49 -20.72
CA LYS A 722 -3.46 9.21 -21.27
C LYS A 722 -3.57 8.20 -22.39
N SER A 723 -2.85 8.44 -23.48
CA SER A 723 -2.69 7.46 -24.55
C SER A 723 -1.97 6.21 -24.04
N PRO A 724 -2.33 5.01 -24.54
CA PRO A 724 -1.65 3.77 -24.16
C PRO A 724 -0.19 3.77 -24.63
N SER A 725 0.72 3.30 -23.76
CA SER A 725 2.12 3.06 -24.11
C SER A 725 2.23 1.95 -25.18
N ASN A 726 3.37 1.86 -25.87
CA ASN A 726 3.60 0.82 -26.88
C ASN A 726 3.37 -0.59 -26.33
N GLU A 727 3.90 -0.87 -25.13
CA GLU A 727 3.70 -2.15 -24.43
C GLU A 727 2.20 -2.42 -24.16
N LYS A 728 1.45 -1.42 -23.70
CA LYS A 728 0.01 -1.59 -23.45
C LYS A 728 -0.77 -1.80 -24.75
N GLN A 729 -0.36 -1.16 -25.84
CA GLN A 729 -0.94 -1.41 -27.17
C GLN A 729 -0.68 -2.84 -27.65
N GLU A 730 0.49 -3.41 -27.37
CA GLU A 730 0.82 -4.80 -27.68
C GLU A 730 -0.02 -5.75 -26.83
N GLU A 731 -0.18 -5.50 -25.53
CA GLU A 731 -1.05 -6.31 -24.65
C GLU A 731 -2.52 -6.28 -25.11
N MET A 732 -3.02 -5.11 -25.52
CA MET A 732 -4.36 -4.98 -26.10
C MET A 732 -4.50 -5.75 -27.43
N LYS A 733 -3.46 -5.81 -28.26
CA LYS A 733 -3.46 -6.59 -29.51
C LYS A 733 -3.41 -8.09 -29.20
N ALA A 734 -2.57 -8.52 -28.27
CA ALA A 734 -2.47 -9.91 -27.83
C ALA A 734 -3.82 -10.42 -27.29
N LEU A 735 -4.50 -9.61 -26.47
CA LEU A 735 -5.82 -9.94 -25.95
C LEU A 735 -6.86 -10.16 -27.06
N GLN A 736 -6.86 -9.31 -28.09
CA GLN A 736 -7.75 -9.45 -29.25
C GLN A 736 -7.41 -10.68 -30.11
N GLN A 737 -6.14 -11.06 -30.19
CA GLN A 737 -5.72 -12.28 -30.89
C GLN A 737 -6.14 -13.55 -30.14
N GLN A 738 -6.01 -13.53 -28.81
CA GLN A 738 -6.40 -14.62 -27.92
C GLN A 738 -7.93 -14.85 -27.96
N TYR A 739 -8.71 -13.76 -27.91
CA TYR A 739 -10.16 -13.80 -27.96
C TYR A 739 -10.67 -13.23 -29.29
N LYS A 740 -10.59 -14.05 -30.37
CA LYS A 740 -10.92 -13.66 -31.76
C LYS A 740 -12.30 -13.02 -31.97
N GLY A 741 -13.21 -13.14 -31.00
CA GLY A 741 -14.54 -12.52 -31.02
C GLY A 741 -14.61 -11.12 -30.41
N SER A 742 -13.52 -10.61 -29.82
CA SER A 742 -13.48 -9.40 -28.99
C SER A 742 -12.62 -8.32 -29.66
N LYS A 743 -13.22 -7.16 -29.92
CA LYS A 743 -12.55 -5.96 -30.44
C LYS A 743 -12.36 -4.95 -29.33
N VAL A 744 -11.11 -4.57 -29.05
CA VAL A 744 -10.75 -3.62 -28.00
C VAL A 744 -10.25 -2.33 -28.63
N SER A 745 -10.91 -1.22 -28.34
CA SER A 745 -10.55 0.10 -28.86
C SER A 745 -10.30 1.08 -27.74
N PHE A 746 -9.23 1.87 -27.86
CA PHE A 746 -8.96 3.00 -26.99
C PHE A 746 -9.63 4.27 -27.53
N VAL A 747 -10.21 5.07 -26.63
CA VAL A 747 -10.72 6.41 -26.92
C VAL A 747 -10.22 7.35 -25.82
N GLN A 748 -9.49 8.40 -26.21
CA GLN A 748 -8.98 9.37 -25.26
C GLN A 748 -10.13 10.21 -24.69
N CYS A 749 -10.24 10.25 -23.36
CA CYS A 749 -11.34 10.93 -22.68
C CYS A 749 -10.93 11.29 -21.25
N ASP A 750 -11.09 12.57 -20.87
CA ASP A 750 -11.19 12.93 -19.45
C ASP A 750 -12.63 12.75 -18.99
N VAL A 751 -12.87 11.72 -18.17
CA VAL A 751 -14.23 11.42 -17.68
C VAL A 751 -14.81 12.56 -16.83
N THR A 752 -13.98 13.46 -16.29
CA THR A 752 -14.43 14.62 -15.51
C THR A 752 -14.99 15.75 -16.39
N SER A 753 -14.68 15.75 -17.69
CA SER A 753 -15.14 16.74 -18.66
C SER A 753 -16.38 16.23 -19.39
N THR A 754 -17.52 16.93 -19.22
CA THR A 754 -18.78 16.59 -19.89
C THR A 754 -18.64 16.56 -21.41
N SER A 755 -17.95 17.55 -21.99
CA SER A 755 -17.75 17.60 -23.45
C SER A 755 -16.85 16.49 -23.97
N ASP A 756 -15.88 16.03 -23.18
CA ASP A 756 -15.00 14.92 -23.59
C ASP A 756 -15.75 13.60 -23.57
N VAL A 757 -16.57 13.36 -22.54
CA VAL A 757 -17.43 12.17 -22.45
C VAL A 757 -18.40 12.13 -23.62
N GLU A 758 -19.06 13.24 -23.96
CA GLU A 758 -19.95 13.31 -25.14
C GLU A 758 -19.22 12.94 -26.44
N LYS A 759 -18.05 13.53 -26.69
CA LYS A 759 -17.21 13.22 -27.86
C LYS A 759 -16.74 11.77 -27.87
N ALA A 760 -16.39 11.23 -26.70
CA ALA A 760 -15.96 9.85 -26.56
C ALA A 760 -17.10 8.87 -26.89
N PHE A 761 -18.32 9.13 -26.39
CA PHE A 761 -19.49 8.30 -26.70
C PHE A 761 -19.91 8.39 -28.18
N GLN A 762 -19.79 9.56 -28.81
CA GLN A 762 -19.96 9.70 -30.27
C GLN A 762 -18.91 8.88 -31.03
N SER A 763 -17.65 8.93 -30.59
CA SER A 763 -16.56 8.15 -31.19
C SER A 763 -16.78 6.64 -31.03
N ILE A 764 -17.24 6.20 -29.86
CA ILE A 764 -17.60 4.81 -29.59
C ILE A 764 -18.71 4.34 -30.52
N ALA A 765 -19.77 5.14 -30.70
CA ALA A 765 -20.87 4.83 -31.61
C ALA A 765 -20.39 4.66 -33.06
N ASN A 766 -19.40 5.44 -33.49
CA ASN A 766 -18.79 5.32 -34.83
C ASN A 766 -17.88 4.07 -34.94
N ILE A 767 -17.05 3.78 -33.94
CA ILE A 767 -16.11 2.65 -33.94
C ILE A 767 -16.83 1.29 -33.91
N PHE A 768 -17.95 1.23 -33.20
CA PHE A 768 -18.78 0.05 -32.99
C PHE A 768 -20.18 0.25 -33.57
N ALA A 769 -20.24 0.67 -34.83
CA ALA A 769 -21.49 0.90 -35.53
C ALA A 769 -22.42 -0.33 -35.43
N ARG A 770 -23.70 -0.09 -35.11
CA ARG A 770 -24.77 -1.09 -34.95
C ARG A 770 -24.71 -1.95 -33.67
N SER A 771 -23.77 -1.70 -32.74
CA SER A 771 -23.75 -2.36 -31.43
C SER A 771 -24.25 -1.40 -30.33
N PRO A 772 -25.34 -1.70 -29.61
CA PRO A 772 -25.76 -0.89 -28.47
C PRO A 772 -24.75 -0.98 -27.33
N ILE A 773 -24.60 0.10 -26.58
CA ILE A 773 -23.84 0.07 -25.32
C ILE A 773 -24.72 -0.65 -24.28
N LYS A 774 -24.15 -1.68 -23.65
CA LYS A 774 -24.83 -2.50 -22.64
C LYS A 774 -24.11 -2.53 -21.30
N GLY A 775 -22.91 -1.96 -21.20
CA GLY A 775 -22.26 -1.84 -19.90
C GLY A 775 -21.28 -0.67 -19.78
N VAL A 776 -21.21 -0.12 -18.57
CA VAL A 776 -20.21 0.87 -18.15
C VAL A 776 -19.53 0.39 -16.88
N PHE A 777 -18.20 0.41 -16.87
CA PHE A 777 -17.35 0.09 -15.72
C PHE A 777 -16.51 1.31 -15.40
N GLN A 778 -16.80 1.96 -14.28
CA GLN A 778 -16.13 3.17 -13.83
C GLN A 778 -15.03 2.83 -12.82
N SER A 779 -13.79 2.77 -13.30
CA SER A 779 -12.59 2.51 -12.48
C SER A 779 -11.64 3.70 -12.41
N ALA A 780 -12.07 4.88 -12.85
CA ALA A 780 -11.28 6.10 -12.74
C ALA A 780 -10.98 6.45 -11.26
N VAL A 781 -9.69 6.64 -10.97
CA VAL A 781 -9.21 6.94 -9.62
C VAL A 781 -8.07 7.95 -9.66
N VAL A 782 -8.05 8.82 -8.66
CA VAL A 782 -6.92 9.66 -8.28
C VAL A 782 -6.80 9.54 -6.76
N LEU A 783 -5.57 9.30 -6.28
CA LEU A 783 -5.28 9.19 -4.85
C LEU A 783 -4.53 10.44 -4.39
N HIS A 784 -4.80 10.84 -3.16
CA HIS A 784 -4.06 11.87 -2.45
C HIS A 784 -4.25 11.66 -0.95
N ASP A 785 -3.48 10.73 -0.40
CA ASP A 785 -3.57 10.36 1.00
C ASP A 785 -2.93 11.46 1.85
N GLY A 786 -3.59 11.81 2.95
CA GLY A 786 -3.18 12.86 3.86
C GLY A 786 -4.04 12.87 5.10
N HIS A 787 -3.43 13.23 6.22
CA HIS A 787 -4.18 13.39 7.47
C HIS A 787 -5.28 14.43 7.33
N VAL A 788 -6.41 14.25 8.04
CA VAL A 788 -7.56 15.17 8.05
C VAL A 788 -7.13 16.62 8.34
N GLU A 789 -6.07 16.82 9.12
CA GLU A 789 -5.50 18.15 9.40
C GLU A 789 -4.82 18.81 8.19
N ALA A 790 -4.13 18.01 7.39
CA ALA A 790 -3.31 18.48 6.26
C ALA A 790 -4.09 18.58 4.95
N LEU A 791 -5.21 17.86 4.82
CA LEU A 791 -6.05 17.93 3.63
C LEU A 791 -6.62 19.34 3.43
N THR A 792 -6.67 19.76 2.16
CA THR A 792 -7.24 21.04 1.74
C THR A 792 -8.46 20.84 0.84
N LEU A 793 -9.23 21.91 0.62
CA LEU A 793 -10.33 21.92 -0.36
C LEU A 793 -9.89 21.40 -1.74
N ALA A 794 -8.69 21.79 -2.20
CA ALA A 794 -8.15 21.35 -3.50
C ALA A 794 -7.90 19.84 -3.54
N ASP A 795 -7.50 19.24 -2.40
CA ASP A 795 -7.28 17.79 -2.30
C ASP A 795 -8.59 17.02 -2.36
N PHE A 796 -9.65 17.52 -1.70
CA PHE A 796 -11.00 16.96 -1.85
C PHE A 796 -11.49 17.07 -3.30
N GLN A 797 -11.41 18.25 -3.93
CA GLN A 797 -11.80 18.44 -5.32
C GLN A 797 -11.08 17.48 -6.26
N LYS A 798 -9.76 17.33 -6.09
CA LYS A 798 -8.90 16.45 -6.90
C LYS A 798 -9.31 14.98 -6.80
N VAL A 799 -9.59 14.48 -5.60
CA VAL A 799 -9.93 13.06 -5.36
C VAL A 799 -11.39 12.76 -5.69
N LEU A 800 -12.31 13.68 -5.38
CA LEU A 800 -13.74 13.54 -5.69
C LEU A 800 -14.01 13.59 -7.20
N SER A 801 -13.33 14.47 -7.94
CA SER A 801 -13.59 14.73 -9.37
C SER A 801 -13.78 13.46 -10.23
N PRO A 802 -12.82 12.52 -10.32
CA PRO A 802 -12.96 11.35 -11.19
C PRO A 802 -14.12 10.42 -10.79
N LYS A 803 -14.43 10.30 -9.49
CA LYS A 803 -15.49 9.41 -8.99
C LYS A 803 -16.87 10.06 -8.98
N VAL A 804 -16.96 11.35 -8.69
CA VAL A 804 -18.22 12.09 -8.66
C VAL A 804 -18.58 12.60 -10.05
N ALA A 805 -17.82 13.56 -10.58
CA ALA A 805 -18.13 14.13 -11.89
C ALA A 805 -18.04 13.09 -13.00
N GLY A 806 -17.06 12.18 -12.92
CA GLY A 806 -16.94 11.08 -13.87
C GLY A 806 -18.18 10.20 -13.92
N THR A 807 -18.71 9.83 -12.76
CA THR A 807 -19.89 8.96 -12.69
C THR A 807 -21.16 9.69 -13.12
N LEU A 808 -21.31 10.97 -12.77
CA LEU A 808 -22.43 11.80 -13.23
C LEU A 808 -22.40 11.99 -14.75
N ASN A 809 -21.24 12.31 -15.34
CA ASN A 809 -21.10 12.42 -16.80
C ASN A 809 -21.45 11.11 -17.50
N LEU A 810 -20.99 9.96 -16.98
CA LEU A 810 -21.34 8.64 -17.52
C LEU A 810 -22.83 8.34 -17.35
N HIS A 811 -23.43 8.75 -16.24
CA HIS A 811 -24.87 8.60 -16.02
C HIS A 811 -25.65 9.35 -17.09
N TRP A 812 -25.35 10.62 -17.34
CA TRP A 812 -26.02 11.41 -18.35
C TRP A 812 -25.80 10.89 -19.77
N ALA A 813 -24.57 10.49 -20.11
CA ALA A 813 -24.23 9.92 -21.41
C ALA A 813 -24.98 8.59 -21.70
N THR A 814 -25.42 7.88 -20.66
CA THR A 814 -26.07 6.57 -20.78
C THR A 814 -27.50 6.50 -20.29
N ARG A 815 -28.08 7.62 -19.82
CA ARG A 815 -29.43 7.64 -19.23
C ARG A 815 -30.52 7.15 -20.19
N GLY A 816 -30.36 7.42 -21.49
CA GLY A 816 -31.27 6.95 -22.54
C GLY A 816 -30.99 5.53 -23.05
N GLN A 817 -30.05 4.80 -22.45
CA GLN A 817 -29.63 3.47 -22.88
C GLN A 817 -30.06 2.42 -21.86
N GLU A 818 -30.58 1.30 -22.36
CA GLU A 818 -30.93 0.15 -21.53
C GLU A 818 -29.66 -0.67 -21.21
N LEU A 819 -28.91 -0.24 -20.20
CA LEU A 819 -27.67 -0.90 -19.79
C LEU A 819 -27.93 -2.15 -18.96
N ASP A 820 -27.28 -3.26 -19.30
CA ASP A 820 -27.21 -4.47 -18.47
C ASP A 820 -26.33 -4.21 -17.22
N TYR A 821 -25.26 -3.40 -17.37
CA TYR A 821 -24.29 -3.13 -16.30
C TYR A 821 -23.95 -1.65 -16.16
N PHE A 822 -23.97 -1.14 -14.93
CA PHE A 822 -23.33 0.13 -14.58
C PHE A 822 -22.59 -0.09 -13.26
N VAL A 823 -21.29 -0.37 -13.34
CA VAL A 823 -20.49 -0.83 -12.21
C VAL A 823 -19.49 0.25 -11.81
N CYS A 824 -19.57 0.71 -10.58
CA CYS A 824 -18.64 1.67 -9.98
C CYS A 824 -17.63 0.94 -9.08
N TYR A 825 -16.35 1.21 -9.29
CA TYR A 825 -15.28 0.61 -8.50
C TYR A 825 -15.04 1.53 -7.31
N SER A 826 -15.63 1.13 -6.19
CA SER A 826 -15.48 1.77 -4.89
C SER A 826 -14.37 1.07 -4.10
N SER A 827 -14.28 1.31 -2.81
CA SER A 827 -13.25 0.73 -1.94
C SER A 827 -13.82 0.39 -0.56
N VAL A 828 -13.24 -0.61 0.11
CA VAL A 828 -13.53 -0.94 1.50
C VAL A 828 -13.34 0.25 2.44
N THR A 829 -12.58 1.27 2.03
CA THR A 829 -12.38 2.53 2.77
C THR A 829 -13.67 3.31 3.02
N SER A 830 -14.66 3.28 2.11
CA SER A 830 -15.97 3.88 2.40
C SER A 830 -16.81 3.04 3.37
N PHE A 831 -16.44 1.77 3.54
CA PHE A 831 -17.17 0.81 4.38
C PHE A 831 -16.63 0.73 5.81
N LEU A 832 -15.30 0.70 5.99
CA LEU A 832 -14.64 0.58 7.30
C LEU A 832 -13.87 1.84 7.72
N GLY A 833 -13.63 2.78 6.80
CA GLY A 833 -12.65 3.84 6.99
C GLY A 833 -11.21 3.35 6.82
N ASN A 834 -10.30 4.26 6.51
CA ASN A 834 -8.86 4.01 6.60
C ASN A 834 -8.14 5.32 6.90
N SER A 835 -7.24 5.32 7.88
CA SER A 835 -6.51 6.52 8.31
C SER A 835 -5.80 7.17 7.11
N THR A 836 -5.78 8.50 7.06
CA THR A 836 -5.23 9.33 5.96
C THR A 836 -6.01 9.31 4.64
N GLN A 837 -7.14 8.60 4.56
CA GLN A 837 -7.91 8.45 3.31
C GLN A 837 -9.31 9.05 3.40
N ALA A 838 -9.48 10.15 4.14
CA ALA A 838 -10.79 10.76 4.38
C ALA A 838 -11.45 11.27 3.07
N ASN A 839 -10.68 11.92 2.20
CA ASN A 839 -11.11 12.36 0.87
C ASN A 839 -11.43 11.20 -0.08
N TYR A 840 -10.66 10.11 -0.02
CA TYR A 840 -10.87 8.93 -0.84
C TYR A 840 -12.09 8.13 -0.39
N ALA A 841 -12.24 7.90 0.92
CA ALA A 841 -13.43 7.28 1.50
C ALA A 841 -14.70 8.09 1.19
N ALA A 842 -14.62 9.42 1.22
CA ALA A 842 -15.71 10.31 0.81
C ALA A 842 -16.12 10.08 -0.65
N ALA A 843 -15.14 10.03 -1.56
CA ALA A 843 -15.37 9.81 -2.98
C ALA A 843 -15.95 8.41 -3.30
N ASN A 844 -15.54 7.39 -2.56
CA ASN A 844 -16.05 6.02 -2.69
C ASN A 844 -17.47 5.88 -2.11
N SER A 845 -17.73 6.48 -0.96
CA SER A 845 -19.05 6.54 -0.35
C SER A 845 -20.07 7.18 -1.30
N PHE A 846 -19.66 8.19 -2.06
CA PHE A 846 -20.50 8.77 -3.09
C PHE A 846 -20.92 7.75 -4.15
N LEU A 847 -19.99 6.92 -4.64
CA LEU A 847 -20.29 5.89 -5.65
C LEU A 847 -21.29 4.86 -5.11
N ASP A 848 -21.14 4.49 -3.84
CA ASP A 848 -21.98 3.50 -3.17
C ASP A 848 -23.43 3.97 -3.16
N VAL A 849 -23.68 5.18 -2.64
CA VAL A 849 -25.03 5.75 -2.54
C VAL A 849 -25.57 6.16 -3.91
N PHE A 850 -24.71 6.62 -4.84
CA PHE A 850 -25.13 6.95 -6.21
C PHE A 850 -25.63 5.72 -6.97
N CYS A 851 -25.05 4.54 -6.75
CA CYS A 851 -25.57 3.30 -7.33
C CYS A 851 -26.95 2.94 -6.76
N LEU A 852 -27.23 3.24 -5.48
CA LEU A 852 -28.58 3.12 -4.91
C LEU A 852 -29.56 4.06 -5.61
N TYR A 853 -29.19 5.34 -5.74
CA TYR A 853 -29.98 6.33 -6.47
C TYR A 853 -30.33 5.87 -7.88
N ARG A 854 -29.36 5.40 -8.67
CA ARG A 854 -29.61 4.87 -10.02
C ARG A 854 -30.61 3.72 -10.02
N ARG A 855 -30.48 2.76 -9.09
CA ARG A 855 -31.41 1.64 -8.96
C ARG A 855 -32.83 2.10 -8.63
N ASN A 856 -32.96 3.09 -7.74
CA ASN A 856 -34.26 3.67 -7.40
C ASN A 856 -34.90 4.45 -8.58
N CYS A 857 -34.08 4.96 -9.52
CA CYS A 857 -34.57 5.49 -10.80
C CYS A 857 -34.91 4.40 -11.85
N GLY A 858 -34.82 3.11 -11.51
CA GLY A 858 -35.04 2.00 -12.44
C GLY A 858 -33.89 1.76 -13.43
N LEU A 859 -32.71 2.33 -13.17
CA LEU A 859 -31.51 2.15 -13.99
C LEU A 859 -30.57 1.12 -13.36
N SER A 860 -29.75 0.45 -14.16
CA SER A 860 -28.68 -0.39 -13.61
C SER A 860 -27.66 0.46 -12.84
N GLY A 861 -27.18 -0.09 -11.71
CA GLY A 861 -26.23 0.56 -10.81
C GLY A 861 -25.72 -0.45 -9.77
N GLN A 862 -24.41 -0.66 -9.73
CA GLN A 862 -23.75 -1.55 -8.77
C GLN A 862 -22.44 -0.91 -8.32
N SER A 863 -22.23 -0.81 -7.01
CA SER A 863 -20.93 -0.44 -6.45
C SER A 863 -20.24 -1.69 -5.94
N ILE A 864 -18.91 -1.78 -6.11
CA ILE A 864 -18.09 -2.84 -5.54
C ILE A 864 -16.99 -2.19 -4.70
N ASN A 865 -17.01 -2.43 -3.39
CA ASN A 865 -16.03 -1.91 -2.44
C ASN A 865 -14.81 -2.83 -2.40
N TRP A 866 -13.86 -2.62 -3.31
CA TRP A 866 -12.63 -3.43 -3.38
C TRP A 866 -11.73 -3.24 -2.15
N GLY A 867 -11.16 -4.35 -1.68
CA GLY A 867 -10.24 -4.42 -0.53
C GLY A 867 -8.79 -4.09 -0.84
#